data_AF-A0A2N7RVB0-F1
#
_entry.id   AF-A0A2N7RVB0-F1
#
_cell.length_a   1.000
_cell.length_b   1.000
_cell.length_c   1.000
_cell.angle_alpha   90.00
_cell.angle_beta   90.00
_cell.angle_gamma   90.00
#
_symmetry.space_group_name_H-M   'P 1'
#
loop_
_entity.id
_entity.type
_entity.pdbx_description
1 polymer ?
#
loop_
_entity_poly.entity_id
_entity_poly.type
_entity_poly.pdbx_seq_one_letter_code
_entity_poly.pdbx_strand_id
1 'polypeptide(L)'
;MGAPINDRDILLQATSPRYSPAHDVGVLLSSSSSLFEVAQNGTAAPAEILMTATVLGAAGTVMFSTAPETPLRVDGNTASLRYADMVASTVTVSATMVIDGRSHVGRQTIAMSRPLDLTPPPAPSGLFTTGKAATIELAWAASPANYHQLAYTEVWRATVNNFAQAALLVRASGNSHVDPVGPGATRYYWIRYVSWANVPGPYNASSGTVGASSIEVEHLLGVLTAQLTESQLSNHLGERISLVDGPATLAGSVTQRLAAESQARTAAIQIEATTRATQTGQLSAQYTIKQDVNGYISGYGLATTSSNATPTSLFAVRADTFMIANPAGPGIPASMPFIVRATETVVNGVIVPIGVYIADAYIQNASITNAKIGGDLWSSNYVAGKEGWYLQRSGDLQANNVRLRGTIAGGAFTSAAWPTAGGGFYVGPEGLRLGNKNTGGYLRLDADGDIDTPQFQVVAGNATFSGSLKAASGSLGTITSGRLQNGANSAYVNLDASGDQMFIAIGDQIGLRANGSGYFSRDIVSAPKVVRSGTLAINVGKVGYISGTYVPFTIYIDTGHDVAAGWHTAAGDTFLANATISIGGTSSPNGGCNGFAESTVVVGDGLAKVGGLYPIDNRIYIRYTWTPVQGAGWISPATLDWKLAKV
;
A
#
# COMPACT_ATOMS: atom_id res chain seq x y z
N MET A 1 115.50 -12.50 168.65
CA MET A 1 114.15 -13.12 168.56
C MET A 1 114.04 -13.78 167.20
N GLY A 2 113.28 -14.88 167.10
CA GLY A 2 113.41 -15.95 166.11
C GLY A 2 113.33 -15.58 164.62
N ALA A 3 114.05 -16.39 163.83
CA ALA A 3 114.07 -16.54 162.37
C ALA A 3 112.83 -17.34 161.84
N PRO A 4 112.72 -17.82 160.57
CA PRO A 4 113.56 -17.71 159.35
C PRO A 4 112.80 -17.60 157.97
N ILE A 5 113.60 -17.45 156.91
CA ILE A 5 113.41 -17.53 155.44
C ILE A 5 112.18 -18.34 154.94
N ASN A 6 111.32 -17.84 154.02
CA ASN A 6 110.53 -18.76 153.17
C ASN A 6 109.84 -18.26 151.87
N ASP A 7 109.67 -19.25 150.99
CA ASP A 7 108.53 -19.67 150.17
C ASP A 7 107.88 -18.80 149.08
N ARG A 8 108.18 -17.51 148.94
CA ARG A 8 107.40 -16.71 147.98
C ARG A 8 108.12 -15.71 147.12
N ASP A 9 109.32 -15.34 147.49
CA ASP A 9 110.19 -14.68 146.52
C ASP A 9 110.58 -15.69 145.41
N ILE A 10 110.46 -16.98 145.79
CA ILE A 10 110.14 -18.24 145.08
C ILE A 10 109.39 -18.17 143.75
N LEU A 11 108.58 -17.18 143.41
CA LEU A 11 107.75 -17.29 142.18
C LEU A 11 107.54 -15.98 141.43
N LEU A 12 108.09 -14.87 141.93
CA LEU A 12 107.93 -13.57 141.27
C LEU A 12 108.82 -13.39 140.04
N GLN A 13 109.88 -14.17 139.92
CA GLN A 13 110.86 -13.97 138.84
C GLN A 13 111.17 -15.25 138.06
N ALA A 14 110.97 -16.41 138.69
CA ALA A 14 110.74 -17.66 137.99
C ALA A 14 109.26 -17.67 137.53
N THR A 15 108.90 -17.67 136.27
CA THR A 15 109.69 -17.94 135.09
C THR A 15 108.71 -17.80 133.92
N SER A 16 109.00 -17.03 132.88
CA SER A 16 109.87 -17.46 131.78
C SER A 16 109.02 -18.10 130.65
N PRO A 17 109.61 -18.57 129.56
CA PRO A 17 109.43 -17.97 128.25
C PRO A 17 109.10 -19.04 127.20
N ARG A 18 109.40 -18.73 125.94
CA ARG A 18 109.73 -19.68 124.86
C ARG A 18 108.56 -20.45 124.25
N TYR A 19 107.81 -19.70 123.44
CA TYR A 19 107.65 -19.97 122.00
C TYR A 19 107.53 -21.47 121.62
N SER A 20 106.31 -22.03 121.67
CA SER A 20 105.95 -23.38 121.17
C SER A 20 104.42 -23.47 120.86
N PRO A 21 103.93 -24.50 120.12
CA PRO A 21 102.80 -24.44 119.18
C PRO A 21 101.39 -24.58 119.80
N ALA A 22 100.37 -24.35 118.97
CA ALA A 22 98.97 -24.05 119.32
C ALA A 22 98.15 -25.18 119.98
N HIS A 23 97.33 -24.80 120.97
CA HIS A 23 96.18 -25.56 121.48
C HIS A 23 94.87 -24.92 121.01
N ASP A 24 93.86 -25.74 120.67
CA ASP A 24 92.49 -25.28 120.42
C ASP A 24 91.83 -24.83 121.72
N VAL A 25 91.16 -23.68 121.68
CA VAL A 25 90.52 -23.02 122.82
C VAL A 25 89.08 -22.64 122.45
N GLY A 26 88.10 -22.78 123.36
CA GLY A 26 86.68 -22.46 123.10
C GLY A 26 85.72 -22.49 124.31
N VAL A 27 84.47 -22.03 124.13
CA VAL A 27 83.38 -22.04 125.13
C VAL A 27 82.18 -22.80 124.58
N LEU A 28 81.64 -23.76 125.34
CA LEU A 28 80.35 -24.42 125.05
C LEU A 28 79.29 -24.00 126.07
N LEU A 29 78.03 -23.90 125.65
CA LEU A 29 76.90 -23.58 126.51
C LEU A 29 75.83 -24.67 126.42
N SER A 30 75.42 -25.23 127.57
CA SER A 30 74.37 -26.26 127.68
C SER A 30 73.21 -25.73 128.53
N SER A 31 71.97 -26.20 128.30
CA SER A 31 70.79 -25.82 129.09
C SER A 31 70.03 -27.04 129.64
N SER A 32 69.32 -26.84 130.75
CA SER A 32 68.50 -27.86 131.43
C SER A 32 67.16 -28.14 130.73
N SER A 33 66.64 -27.16 129.99
CA SER A 33 65.49 -27.28 129.08
C SER A 33 65.63 -26.23 127.98
N SER A 34 64.87 -26.37 126.90
CA SER A 34 64.72 -25.37 125.84
C SER A 34 63.31 -24.75 125.78
N LEU A 35 62.40 -25.12 126.69
CA LEU A 35 60.98 -24.77 126.63
C LEU A 35 60.35 -24.57 128.01
N PHE A 36 59.48 -23.56 128.11
CA PHE A 36 58.48 -23.39 129.17
C PHE A 36 57.08 -23.79 128.66
N GLU A 37 56.45 -24.79 129.27
CA GLU A 37 55.07 -25.15 128.93
C GLU A 37 54.08 -24.37 129.82
N VAL A 38 53.16 -23.60 129.22
CA VAL A 38 52.23 -22.72 129.95
C VAL A 38 50.81 -23.31 129.94
N ALA A 39 50.26 -23.56 131.12
CA ALA A 39 48.88 -24.04 131.27
C ALA A 39 47.85 -22.95 130.92
N GLN A 40 46.60 -23.33 130.64
CA GLN A 40 45.51 -22.38 130.29
C GLN A 40 45.27 -21.29 131.37
N ASN A 41 45.62 -21.57 132.63
CA ASN A 41 45.53 -20.64 133.76
C ASN A 41 46.77 -19.72 133.91
N GLY A 42 47.79 -19.84 133.05
CA GLY A 42 48.94 -18.96 132.97
C GLY A 42 50.22 -19.39 133.73
N THR A 43 50.24 -20.55 134.40
CA THR A 43 51.46 -21.07 135.09
C THR A 43 52.36 -21.89 134.16
N ALA A 44 53.69 -21.76 134.28
CA ALA A 44 54.68 -22.42 133.42
C ALA A 44 55.59 -23.46 134.13
N ALA A 45 56.01 -24.52 133.43
CA ALA A 45 56.95 -25.55 133.90
C ALA A 45 58.07 -25.86 132.87
N PRO A 46 59.35 -26.04 133.28
CA PRO A 46 59.88 -25.79 134.63
C PRO A 46 59.77 -24.30 134.99
N ALA A 47 59.79 -23.92 136.26
CA ALA A 47 59.68 -22.50 136.62
C ALA A 47 60.94 -21.67 136.26
N GLU A 48 62.08 -22.35 136.14
CA GLU A 48 63.41 -21.77 135.90
C GLU A 48 64.25 -22.75 135.06
N ILE A 49 64.99 -22.23 134.09
CA ILE A 49 65.89 -22.98 133.22
C ILE A 49 67.32 -22.55 133.50
N LEU A 50 68.15 -23.49 133.95
CA LEU A 50 69.60 -23.31 134.14
C LEU A 50 70.37 -23.55 132.84
N MET A 51 71.44 -22.77 132.65
CA MET A 51 72.41 -22.87 131.57
C MET A 51 73.83 -22.88 132.14
N THR A 52 74.67 -23.79 131.66
CA THR A 52 76.04 -23.99 132.16
C THR A 52 77.03 -23.84 131.03
N ALA A 53 77.99 -22.92 131.18
CA ALA A 53 79.10 -22.72 130.27
C ALA A 53 80.30 -23.59 130.66
N THR A 54 80.86 -24.31 129.70
CA THR A 54 82.07 -25.14 129.86
C THR A 54 83.18 -24.57 128.99
N VAL A 55 84.31 -24.24 129.61
CA VAL A 55 85.48 -23.70 128.92
C VAL A 55 86.44 -24.84 128.57
N LEU A 56 86.87 -24.91 127.31
CA LEU A 56 87.81 -25.91 126.79
C LEU A 56 89.20 -25.30 126.57
N GLY A 57 90.23 -26.01 127.02
CA GLY A 57 91.63 -25.73 126.68
C GLY A 57 92.24 -24.47 127.31
N ALA A 58 91.48 -23.71 128.12
CA ALA A 58 91.95 -22.52 128.81
C ALA A 58 91.18 -22.29 130.13
N ALA A 59 91.68 -21.39 130.97
CA ALA A 59 91.03 -20.93 132.19
C ALA A 59 90.74 -19.42 132.11
N GLY A 60 89.56 -18.99 132.53
CA GLY A 60 89.13 -17.58 132.47
C GLY A 60 87.65 -17.41 132.78
N THR A 61 87.21 -16.15 132.83
CA THR A 61 85.86 -15.77 133.25
C THR A 61 84.91 -15.77 132.05
N VAL A 62 83.75 -16.43 132.20
CA VAL A 62 82.69 -16.42 131.21
C VAL A 62 81.71 -15.28 131.50
N MET A 63 81.40 -14.47 130.49
CA MET A 63 80.38 -13.44 130.55
C MET A 63 79.12 -13.90 129.82
N PHE A 64 77.95 -13.76 130.45
CA PHE A 64 76.67 -14.09 129.82
C PHE A 64 75.96 -12.84 129.27
N SER A 65 75.26 -13.00 128.16
CA SER A 65 74.41 -11.99 127.53
C SER A 65 73.18 -12.65 126.91
N THR A 66 72.10 -11.90 126.69
CA THR A 66 70.83 -12.42 126.13
C THR A 66 70.35 -11.55 124.97
N ALA A 67 69.67 -12.17 124.00
CA ALA A 67 69.07 -11.52 122.83
C ALA A 67 67.67 -12.11 122.55
N PRO A 68 66.57 -11.32 122.63
CA PRO A 68 66.53 -9.93 123.09
C PRO A 68 67.00 -9.79 124.55
N GLU A 69 67.38 -8.58 124.97
CA GLU A 69 67.85 -8.32 126.35
C GLU A 69 66.79 -8.76 127.36
N THR A 70 67.11 -9.84 128.08
CA THR A 70 66.24 -10.52 129.03
C THR A 70 67.00 -10.72 130.34
N PRO A 71 66.43 -10.38 131.51
CA PRO A 71 67.09 -10.56 132.80
C PRO A 71 67.57 -12.00 133.02
N LEU A 72 68.82 -12.14 133.49
CA LEU A 72 69.46 -13.43 133.72
C LEU A 72 70.20 -13.39 135.06
N ARG A 73 70.09 -14.45 135.87
CA ARG A 73 70.87 -14.57 137.11
C ARG A 73 72.12 -15.38 136.83
N VAL A 74 73.30 -14.79 137.04
CA VAL A 74 74.59 -15.43 136.75
C VAL A 74 75.31 -15.73 138.06
N ASP A 75 75.77 -16.98 138.22
CA ASP A 75 76.63 -17.44 139.30
C ASP A 75 77.78 -18.26 138.72
N GLY A 76 78.98 -17.65 138.69
CA GLY A 76 80.16 -18.22 138.05
C GLY A 76 79.91 -18.59 136.59
N ASN A 77 80.08 -19.88 136.27
CA ASN A 77 79.89 -20.41 134.92
C ASN A 77 78.46 -20.90 134.65
N THR A 78 77.51 -20.59 135.52
CA THR A 78 76.09 -20.94 135.38
C THR A 78 75.21 -19.70 135.32
N ALA A 79 74.14 -19.76 134.54
CA ALA A 79 73.15 -18.71 134.45
C ALA A 79 71.72 -19.27 134.41
N SER A 80 70.75 -18.62 135.06
CA SER A 80 69.35 -19.05 135.09
C SER A 80 68.39 -18.01 134.50
N LEU A 81 67.41 -18.51 133.73
CA LEU A 81 66.30 -17.75 133.13
C LEU A 81 64.97 -18.26 133.71
N ARG A 82 64.10 -17.36 134.16
CA ARG A 82 62.74 -17.69 134.64
C ARG A 82 61.68 -17.34 133.61
N TYR A 83 60.58 -18.09 133.58
CA TYR A 83 59.46 -17.81 132.66
C TYR A 83 58.93 -16.39 132.82
N ALA A 84 58.79 -15.93 134.06
CA ALA A 84 58.29 -14.60 134.36
C ALA A 84 59.15 -13.47 133.79
N ASP A 85 60.44 -13.73 133.53
CA ASP A 85 61.37 -12.76 133.00
C ASP A 85 61.43 -12.79 131.46
N MET A 86 60.79 -13.77 130.80
CA MET A 86 60.77 -13.85 129.33
C MET A 86 59.99 -12.67 128.72
N VAL A 87 60.67 -11.92 127.86
CA VAL A 87 60.09 -10.77 127.14
C VAL A 87 59.58 -11.11 125.74
N ALA A 88 59.82 -12.33 125.26
CA ALA A 88 59.43 -12.80 123.93
C ALA A 88 59.14 -14.30 123.94
N SER A 89 58.48 -14.81 122.89
CA SER A 89 58.20 -16.25 122.75
C SER A 89 59.46 -17.10 122.60
N THR A 90 60.61 -16.49 122.29
CA THR A 90 61.94 -17.11 122.27
C THR A 90 63.04 -16.16 122.76
N VAL A 91 64.03 -16.66 123.51
CA VAL A 91 65.20 -15.90 124.02
C VAL A 91 66.49 -16.68 123.79
N THR A 92 67.54 -16.03 123.26
CA THR A 92 68.87 -16.62 123.03
C THR A 92 69.89 -16.12 124.05
N VAL A 93 70.55 -17.02 124.77
CA VAL A 93 71.62 -16.71 125.74
C VAL A 93 72.98 -17.03 125.14
N SER A 94 73.94 -16.11 125.24
CA SER A 94 75.32 -16.24 124.76
C SER A 94 76.32 -16.15 125.92
N ALA A 95 77.22 -17.12 126.02
CA ALA A 95 78.31 -17.19 126.98
C ALA A 95 79.64 -16.91 126.26
N THR A 96 80.33 -15.84 126.64
CA THR A 96 81.51 -15.30 125.94
C THR A 96 82.74 -15.31 126.85
N MET A 97 83.89 -15.74 126.35
CA MET A 97 85.18 -15.64 127.05
C MET A 97 86.28 -15.17 126.10
N VAL A 98 87.18 -14.33 126.59
CA VAL A 98 88.33 -13.84 125.82
C VAL A 98 89.61 -14.55 126.30
N ILE A 99 90.33 -15.19 125.38
CA ILE A 99 91.62 -15.85 125.65
C ILE A 99 92.63 -15.34 124.63
N ASP A 100 93.80 -14.93 125.10
CA ASP A 100 94.90 -14.39 124.27
C ASP A 100 94.43 -13.33 123.25
N GLY A 101 93.44 -12.51 123.65
CA GLY A 101 92.85 -11.44 122.84
C GLY A 101 91.77 -11.87 121.83
N ARG A 102 91.43 -13.18 121.73
CA ARG A 102 90.35 -13.70 120.86
C ARG A 102 89.12 -14.08 121.69
N SER A 103 87.93 -13.75 121.16
CA SER A 103 86.65 -14.03 121.81
C SER A 103 86.06 -15.36 121.34
N HIS A 104 85.63 -16.21 122.27
CA HIS A 104 84.97 -17.50 122.05
C HIS A 104 83.58 -17.47 122.66
N VAL A 105 82.56 -17.93 121.91
CA VAL A 105 81.14 -17.78 122.31
C VAL A 105 80.37 -19.10 122.13
N GLY A 106 79.65 -19.53 123.18
CA GLY A 106 78.62 -20.57 123.11
C GLY A 106 77.21 -19.98 123.22
N ARG A 107 76.19 -20.55 122.56
CA ARG A 107 74.81 -20.02 122.54
C ARG A 107 73.73 -21.09 122.78
N GLN A 108 72.61 -20.71 123.39
CA GLN A 108 71.39 -21.54 123.58
C GLN A 108 70.10 -20.72 123.42
N THR A 109 69.01 -21.32 122.91
CA THR A 109 67.70 -20.65 122.71
C THR A 109 66.56 -21.34 123.48
N ILE A 110 65.69 -20.57 124.14
CA ILE A 110 64.58 -21.03 125.01
C ILE A 110 63.22 -20.49 124.52
N ALA A 111 62.13 -21.28 124.54
CA ALA A 111 60.77 -20.93 124.00
C ALA A 111 59.56 -21.10 124.98
N MET A 112 58.31 -20.75 124.58
CA MET A 112 57.03 -21.01 125.34
C MET A 112 55.80 -21.51 124.50
N SER A 113 54.79 -22.19 125.11
CA SER A 113 53.57 -22.81 124.46
C SER A 113 52.22 -22.73 125.26
N ARG A 114 51.00 -22.71 124.62
CA ARG A 114 49.61 -22.60 125.21
C ARG A 114 48.50 -23.52 124.54
N PRO A 115 47.35 -23.89 125.20
CA PRO A 115 46.35 -24.89 124.67
C PRO A 115 45.03 -24.38 124.01
N LEU A 116 44.31 -25.25 123.25
CA LEU A 116 43.17 -25.02 122.29
C LEU A 116 41.73 -24.85 122.91
N ASP A 117 40.81 -24.08 122.26
CA ASP A 117 39.38 -23.86 122.63
C ASP A 117 38.41 -24.75 121.81
N LEU A 118 37.40 -25.35 122.46
CA LEU A 118 36.51 -26.39 121.91
C LEU A 118 35.01 -26.02 121.92
N THR A 119 34.64 -24.75 122.09
CA THR A 119 33.21 -24.35 122.13
C THR A 119 32.46 -24.61 120.80
N PRO A 120 31.33 -25.37 120.79
CA PRO A 120 30.60 -25.67 119.56
C PRO A 120 29.90 -24.44 118.92
N PRO A 121 29.86 -24.32 117.58
CA PRO A 121 29.10 -23.28 116.88
C PRO A 121 27.57 -23.42 117.05
N PRO A 122 26.79 -22.32 116.90
CA PRO A 122 25.32 -22.37 116.82
C PRO A 122 24.79 -22.93 115.48
N ALA A 123 23.49 -23.22 115.39
CA ALA A 123 22.86 -23.65 114.15
C ALA A 123 22.78 -22.50 113.11
N PRO A 124 23.07 -22.74 111.82
CA PRO A 124 22.82 -21.76 110.76
C PRO A 124 21.34 -21.46 110.56
N SER A 125 21.02 -20.31 109.95
CA SER A 125 19.66 -19.91 109.62
C SER A 125 19.52 -19.34 108.21
N GLY A 126 18.29 -19.23 107.71
CA GLY A 126 17.98 -18.55 106.46
C GLY A 126 18.41 -19.26 105.18
N LEU A 127 18.58 -20.60 105.19
CA LEU A 127 18.86 -21.37 103.98
C LEU A 127 17.66 -21.31 103.01
N PHE A 128 17.90 -20.89 101.78
CA PHE A 128 16.93 -20.98 100.68
C PHE A 128 17.60 -21.41 99.38
N THR A 129 16.80 -21.92 98.44
CA THR A 129 17.29 -22.41 97.14
C THR A 129 16.54 -21.78 95.97
N THR A 130 17.23 -21.53 94.87
CA THR A 130 16.66 -21.06 93.59
C THR A 130 16.99 -22.05 92.47
N GLY A 131 15.97 -22.54 91.76
CA GLY A 131 16.15 -23.40 90.59
C GLY A 131 16.55 -22.62 89.34
N LYS A 132 17.56 -23.13 88.62
CA LYS A 132 17.97 -22.65 87.28
C LYS A 132 18.03 -23.83 86.31
N ALA A 133 18.35 -23.56 85.04
CA ALA A 133 18.56 -24.62 84.05
C ALA A 133 19.74 -25.50 84.47
N ALA A 134 19.47 -26.78 84.72
CA ALA A 134 20.43 -27.79 85.15
C ALA A 134 21.18 -27.56 86.49
N THR A 135 20.89 -26.49 87.24
CA THR A 135 21.54 -26.17 88.52
C THR A 135 20.55 -25.69 89.58
N ILE A 136 20.93 -25.81 90.85
CA ILE A 136 20.22 -25.25 92.01
C ILE A 136 21.20 -24.35 92.78
N GLU A 137 20.85 -23.09 92.95
CA GLU A 137 21.64 -22.13 93.72
C GLU A 137 21.13 -22.09 95.17
N LEU A 138 22.05 -22.07 96.13
CA LEU A 138 21.79 -22.04 97.57
C LEU A 138 22.39 -20.78 98.19
N ALA A 139 21.69 -20.18 99.14
CA ALA A 139 22.20 -19.09 99.95
C ALA A 139 21.67 -19.15 101.39
N TRP A 140 22.44 -18.67 102.35
CA TRP A 140 22.11 -18.66 103.79
C TRP A 140 22.69 -17.46 104.55
N ALA A 141 22.19 -17.22 105.76
CA ALA A 141 22.61 -16.09 106.59
C ALA A 141 24.04 -16.28 107.17
N ALA A 142 24.71 -15.17 107.52
CA ALA A 142 26.05 -15.21 108.13
C ALA A 142 25.99 -15.69 109.58
N SER A 143 27.11 -16.23 110.08
CA SER A 143 27.22 -16.70 111.47
C SER A 143 26.99 -15.54 112.47
N PRO A 144 26.37 -15.81 113.64
CA PRO A 144 26.16 -14.79 114.67
C PRO A 144 27.45 -14.08 115.06
N ALA A 145 27.38 -12.76 115.22
CA ALA A 145 28.54 -11.90 115.46
C ALA A 145 29.31 -12.23 116.76
N ASN A 146 28.69 -12.96 117.70
CA ASN A 146 29.29 -13.37 118.96
C ASN A 146 30.02 -14.72 118.91
N TYR A 147 30.07 -15.39 117.75
CA TYR A 147 30.86 -16.62 117.57
C TYR A 147 31.98 -16.38 116.55
N HIS A 148 33.22 -16.23 117.05
CA HIS A 148 34.39 -15.86 116.24
C HIS A 148 35.27 -17.02 115.81
N GLN A 149 34.92 -18.26 116.18
CA GLN A 149 35.73 -19.45 115.91
C GLN A 149 35.24 -20.27 114.71
N LEU A 150 34.36 -19.72 113.87
CA LEU A 150 33.84 -20.42 112.69
C LEU A 150 34.94 -20.64 111.64
N ALA A 151 35.08 -21.88 111.18
CA ALA A 151 35.96 -22.23 110.06
C ALA A 151 35.22 -22.21 108.71
N TYR A 152 34.11 -22.93 108.61
CA TYR A 152 33.34 -23.08 107.37
C TYR A 152 31.93 -23.59 107.66
N THR A 153 31.07 -23.53 106.63
CA THR A 153 29.73 -24.14 106.63
C THR A 153 29.78 -25.44 105.82
N GLU A 154 29.36 -26.55 106.41
CA GLU A 154 29.12 -27.77 105.65
C GLU A 154 27.74 -27.72 105.01
N VAL A 155 27.66 -27.96 103.70
CA VAL A 155 26.42 -28.13 102.95
C VAL A 155 26.24 -29.61 102.63
N TRP A 156 25.09 -30.15 102.99
CA TRP A 156 24.73 -31.55 102.83
C TRP A 156 23.53 -31.66 101.89
N ARG A 157 23.50 -32.72 101.09
CA ARG A 157 22.50 -32.93 100.05
C ARG A 157 21.96 -34.35 100.04
N ALA A 158 20.65 -34.50 99.86
CA ALA A 158 19.99 -35.77 99.59
C ALA A 158 19.01 -35.66 98.41
N THR A 159 18.63 -36.81 97.85
CA THR A 159 17.58 -36.90 96.82
C THR A 159 16.17 -36.97 97.43
N VAL A 160 16.06 -37.30 98.71
CA VAL A 160 14.81 -37.35 99.48
C VAL A 160 14.93 -36.52 100.76
N ASN A 161 13.81 -36.09 101.33
CA ASN A 161 13.79 -35.27 102.55
C ASN A 161 14.06 -36.09 103.82
N ASN A 162 15.24 -36.71 103.89
CA ASN A 162 15.70 -37.48 105.04
C ASN A 162 17.19 -37.29 105.23
N PHE A 163 17.59 -36.67 106.35
CA PHE A 163 19.00 -36.36 106.62
C PHE A 163 19.89 -37.61 106.72
N ALA A 164 19.34 -38.78 107.11
CA ALA A 164 20.13 -40.01 107.17
C ALA A 164 20.68 -40.47 105.80
N GLN A 165 20.13 -39.95 104.69
CA GLN A 165 20.60 -40.19 103.33
C GLN A 165 21.37 -38.99 102.74
N ALA A 166 21.62 -37.95 103.53
CA ALA A 166 22.35 -36.79 103.09
C ALA A 166 23.86 -37.08 103.04
N ALA A 167 24.48 -36.73 101.92
CA ALA A 167 25.94 -36.74 101.77
C ALA A 167 26.49 -35.31 101.82
N LEU A 168 27.71 -35.15 102.33
CA LEU A 168 28.40 -33.86 102.33
C LEU A 168 28.64 -33.45 100.87
N LEU A 169 28.06 -32.32 100.47
CA LEU A 169 28.24 -31.74 99.14
C LEU A 169 29.50 -30.88 99.10
N VAL A 170 29.63 -29.94 100.04
CA VAL A 170 30.75 -29.00 100.06
C VAL A 170 30.99 -28.41 101.45
N ARG A 171 32.23 -27.95 101.68
CA ARG A 171 32.61 -27.07 102.79
C ARG A 171 32.77 -25.66 102.24
N ALA A 172 31.77 -24.80 102.46
CA ALA A 172 31.74 -23.45 101.95
C ALA A 172 32.35 -22.47 102.97
N SER A 173 33.30 -21.65 102.54
CA SER A 173 33.87 -20.55 103.34
C SER A 173 33.00 -19.28 103.33
N GLY A 174 31.99 -19.22 102.45
CA GLY A 174 31.03 -18.12 102.35
C GLY A 174 29.60 -18.54 102.65
N ASN A 175 28.65 -17.76 102.13
CA ASN A 175 27.23 -17.81 102.47
C ASN A 175 26.32 -18.32 101.34
N SER A 176 26.91 -18.85 100.28
CA SER A 176 26.19 -19.37 99.12
C SER A 176 26.97 -20.49 98.45
N HIS A 177 26.26 -21.29 97.65
CA HIS A 177 26.83 -22.35 96.83
C HIS A 177 25.93 -22.64 95.62
N VAL A 178 26.50 -23.12 94.52
CA VAL A 178 25.74 -23.55 93.34
C VAL A 178 25.97 -25.05 93.14
N ASP A 179 24.88 -25.81 93.14
CA ASP A 179 24.89 -27.25 92.95
C ASP A 179 24.41 -27.63 91.53
N PRO A 180 25.30 -28.15 90.66
CA PRO A 180 24.92 -28.65 89.35
C PRO A 180 24.29 -30.04 89.48
N VAL A 181 22.97 -30.13 89.25
CA VAL A 181 22.18 -31.35 89.48
C VAL A 181 21.60 -31.97 88.21
N GLY A 182 21.76 -31.31 87.06
CA GLY A 182 21.08 -31.67 85.81
C GLY A 182 19.63 -31.15 85.77
N PRO A 183 18.96 -31.12 84.61
CA PRO A 183 17.60 -30.56 84.48
C PRO A 183 16.55 -31.45 85.16
N GLY A 184 15.53 -30.82 85.77
CA GLY A 184 14.38 -31.51 86.39
C GLY A 184 14.67 -32.25 87.70
N ALA A 185 15.83 -32.03 88.32
CA ALA A 185 16.23 -32.72 89.53
C ALA A 185 15.73 -31.99 90.78
N THR A 186 15.11 -32.73 91.72
CA THR A 186 14.79 -32.23 93.06
C THR A 186 15.82 -32.75 94.08
N ARG A 187 16.29 -31.87 94.96
CA ARG A 187 17.26 -32.15 96.03
C ARG A 187 16.84 -31.47 97.33
N TYR A 188 17.25 -32.04 98.45
CA TYR A 188 17.02 -31.51 99.78
C TYR A 188 18.35 -31.20 100.44
N TYR A 189 18.44 -30.03 101.07
CA TYR A 189 19.69 -29.50 101.59
C TYR A 189 19.64 -29.15 103.08
N TRP A 190 20.75 -29.39 103.75
CA TRP A 190 20.99 -29.01 105.15
C TRP A 190 22.35 -28.35 105.27
N ILE A 191 22.49 -27.45 106.22
CA ILE A 191 23.76 -26.78 106.51
C ILE A 191 24.08 -26.82 108.00
N ARG A 192 25.36 -26.88 108.35
CA ARG A 192 25.85 -26.66 109.73
C ARG A 192 27.16 -25.90 109.73
N TYR A 193 27.42 -25.19 110.82
CA TYR A 193 28.69 -24.51 111.06
C TYR A 193 29.71 -25.45 111.73
N VAL A 194 30.99 -25.31 111.40
CA VAL A 194 32.11 -26.06 112.02
C VAL A 194 33.21 -25.09 112.45
N SER A 195 33.77 -25.27 113.65
CA SER A 195 34.79 -24.38 114.22
C SER A 195 36.23 -24.69 113.74
N TRP A 196 37.18 -23.78 113.98
CA TRP A 196 38.61 -24.02 113.69
C TRP A 196 39.24 -25.14 114.52
N ALA A 197 38.67 -25.45 115.69
CA ALA A 197 39.02 -26.62 116.46
C ALA A 197 38.30 -27.91 115.97
N ASN A 198 37.66 -27.83 114.79
CA ASN A 198 36.94 -28.92 114.12
C ASN A 198 35.75 -29.45 114.92
N VAL A 199 35.11 -28.59 115.71
CA VAL A 199 33.91 -28.92 116.49
C VAL A 199 32.68 -28.59 115.65
N PRO A 200 31.84 -29.58 115.29
CA PRO A 200 30.63 -29.34 114.50
C PRO A 200 29.49 -28.81 115.38
N GLY A 201 28.79 -27.79 114.89
CA GLY A 201 27.54 -27.29 115.45
C GLY A 201 26.32 -28.09 114.96
N PRO A 202 25.11 -27.78 115.48
CA PRO A 202 23.87 -28.38 115.00
C PRO A 202 23.52 -27.96 113.56
N TYR A 203 22.73 -28.79 112.87
CA TYR A 203 22.18 -28.48 111.56
C TYR A 203 21.10 -27.39 111.64
N ASN A 204 20.89 -26.66 110.54
CA ASN A 204 19.93 -25.57 110.45
C ASN A 204 18.48 -25.98 110.74
N ALA A 205 18.10 -27.22 110.42
CA ALA A 205 16.78 -27.78 110.69
C ALA A 205 16.81 -29.32 110.63
N SER A 206 15.75 -29.97 111.14
CA SER A 206 15.57 -31.43 111.01
C SER A 206 15.10 -31.84 109.60
N SER A 207 14.26 -31.02 108.96
CA SER A 207 13.81 -31.19 107.57
C SER A 207 14.71 -30.42 106.61
N GLY A 208 14.98 -30.99 105.44
CA GLY A 208 15.81 -30.38 104.41
C GLY A 208 15.07 -29.29 103.65
N THR A 209 15.81 -28.28 103.22
CA THR A 209 15.30 -27.22 102.33
C THR A 209 15.29 -27.77 100.90
N VAL A 210 14.12 -27.78 100.26
CA VAL A 210 13.94 -28.34 98.92
C VAL A 210 14.37 -27.35 97.84
N GLY A 211 15.20 -27.79 96.91
CA GLY A 211 15.49 -27.11 95.65
C GLY A 211 15.17 -28.01 94.46
N ALA A 212 14.64 -27.44 93.39
CA ALA A 212 14.36 -28.14 92.15
C ALA A 212 14.94 -27.37 90.95
N SER A 213 15.72 -28.03 90.09
CA SER A 213 16.17 -27.45 88.83
C SER A 213 15.08 -27.54 87.76
N SER A 214 15.06 -26.58 86.83
CA SER A 214 14.08 -26.57 85.74
C SER A 214 14.33 -27.71 84.74
N ILE A 215 13.25 -28.23 84.15
CA ILE A 215 13.28 -29.21 83.04
C ILE A 215 13.53 -28.46 81.71
N GLU A 216 14.42 -28.97 80.85
CA GLU A 216 14.92 -28.23 79.67
C GLU A 216 14.01 -28.30 78.43
N VAL A 217 13.06 -29.25 78.37
CA VAL A 217 12.21 -29.46 77.17
C VAL A 217 11.04 -28.47 77.09
N GLU A 218 10.31 -28.17 78.17
CA GLU A 218 9.22 -27.18 78.13
C GLU A 218 9.69 -25.75 77.78
N HIS A 219 10.92 -25.37 78.16
CA HIS A 219 11.45 -24.04 77.82
C HIS A 219 11.81 -23.93 76.34
N LEU A 220 12.43 -24.96 75.76
CA LEU A 220 12.71 -25.02 74.32
C LEU A 220 11.42 -25.12 73.48
N LEU A 221 10.42 -25.88 73.95
CA LEU A 221 9.13 -25.99 73.27
C LEU A 221 8.35 -24.66 73.34
N GLY A 222 8.42 -23.94 74.46
CA GLY A 222 7.83 -22.60 74.59
C GLY A 222 8.48 -21.54 73.68
N VAL A 223 9.81 -21.56 73.57
CA VAL A 223 10.56 -20.64 72.69
C VAL A 223 10.30 -20.96 71.20
N LEU A 224 10.31 -22.25 70.81
CA LEU A 224 9.99 -22.66 69.44
C LEU A 224 8.53 -22.39 69.07
N THR A 225 7.59 -22.63 70.00
CA THR A 225 6.16 -22.36 69.76
C THR A 225 5.91 -20.86 69.61
N ALA A 226 6.48 -20.01 70.48
CA ALA A 226 6.36 -18.55 70.37
C ALA A 226 7.02 -18.00 69.09
N GLN A 227 8.21 -18.49 68.72
CA GLN A 227 8.88 -18.07 67.48
C GLN A 227 8.13 -18.48 66.20
N LEU A 228 7.40 -19.61 66.21
CA LEU A 228 6.56 -20.02 65.09
C LEU A 228 5.18 -19.34 65.05
N THR A 229 4.63 -18.89 66.19
CA THR A 229 3.27 -18.34 66.25
C THR A 229 3.17 -16.81 66.26
N GLU A 230 4.18 -16.03 66.67
CA GLU A 230 3.98 -14.59 66.91
C GLU A 230 4.09 -13.63 65.71
N SER A 231 4.90 -13.84 64.65
CA SER A 231 4.80 -12.94 63.48
C SER A 231 5.49 -13.39 62.19
N GLN A 232 6.66 -14.03 62.24
CA GLN A 232 7.51 -14.10 61.05
C GLN A 232 7.00 -15.10 59.99
N LEU A 233 6.53 -16.28 60.38
CA LEU A 233 6.06 -17.27 59.41
C LEU A 233 4.70 -16.86 58.81
N SER A 234 3.77 -16.36 59.62
CA SER A 234 2.47 -15.87 59.16
C SER A 234 2.61 -14.65 58.25
N ASN A 235 3.48 -13.68 58.60
CA ASN A 235 3.72 -12.52 57.75
C ASN A 235 4.41 -12.91 56.44
N HIS A 236 5.43 -13.78 56.49
CA HIS A 236 6.13 -14.21 55.29
C HIS A 236 5.24 -15.04 54.34
N LEU A 237 4.38 -15.90 54.87
CA LEU A 237 3.40 -16.62 54.06
C LEU A 237 2.30 -15.68 53.54
N GLY A 238 1.83 -14.73 54.35
CA GLY A 238 0.83 -13.74 53.96
C GLY A 238 1.33 -12.79 52.85
N GLU A 239 2.56 -12.31 52.93
CA GLU A 239 3.21 -11.50 51.90
C GLU A 239 3.36 -12.30 50.60
N ARG A 240 3.80 -13.57 50.68
CA ARG A 240 3.90 -14.44 49.51
C ARG A 240 2.54 -14.77 48.88
N ILE A 241 1.50 -14.97 49.68
CA ILE A 241 0.13 -15.22 49.20
C ILE A 241 -0.44 -13.94 48.56
N SER A 242 -0.18 -12.76 49.13
CA SER A 242 -0.62 -11.48 48.56
C SER A 242 -0.02 -11.21 47.17
N LEU A 243 1.17 -11.74 46.88
CA LEU A 243 1.74 -11.69 45.53
C LEU A 243 1.04 -12.63 44.53
N VAL A 244 0.31 -13.64 44.98
CA VAL A 244 -0.43 -14.54 44.09
C VAL A 244 -1.66 -13.83 43.52
N ASP A 245 -2.49 -13.25 44.38
CA ASP A 245 -3.75 -12.57 44.00
C ASP A 245 -3.61 -11.05 43.83
N GLY A 246 -2.39 -10.52 43.97
CA GLY A 246 -2.11 -9.09 43.91
C GLY A 246 -2.44 -8.46 42.54
N PRO A 247 -2.85 -7.18 42.53
CA PRO A 247 -3.13 -6.46 41.29
C PRO A 247 -1.86 -6.23 40.46
N ALA A 248 -2.01 -5.94 39.17
CA ALA A 248 -0.88 -5.70 38.25
C ALA A 248 0.04 -4.53 38.67
N THR A 249 -0.40 -3.67 39.59
CA THR A 249 0.37 -2.56 40.17
C THR A 249 1.28 -2.98 41.32
N LEU A 250 1.06 -4.16 41.91
CA LEU A 250 1.90 -4.69 42.99
C LEU A 250 3.13 -5.40 42.39
N ALA A 251 4.31 -4.87 42.71
CA ALA A 251 5.58 -5.42 42.25
C ALA A 251 5.81 -6.86 42.73
N GLY A 252 6.19 -7.75 41.83
CA GLY A 252 6.42 -9.17 42.11
C GLY A 252 5.15 -10.04 42.07
N SER A 253 3.97 -9.44 41.92
CA SER A 253 2.73 -10.21 41.83
C SER A 253 2.69 -11.08 40.57
N VAL A 254 1.91 -12.16 40.60
CA VAL A 254 1.70 -13.04 39.43
C VAL A 254 1.05 -12.24 38.30
N THR A 255 0.07 -11.40 38.60
CA THR A 255 -0.61 -10.53 37.63
C THR A 255 0.36 -9.56 36.94
N GLN A 256 1.26 -8.91 37.70
CA GLN A 256 2.27 -8.00 37.15
C GLN A 256 3.28 -8.75 36.26
N ARG A 257 3.76 -9.91 36.69
CA ARG A 257 4.68 -10.74 35.88
C ARG A 257 4.01 -11.27 34.61
N LEU A 258 2.74 -11.66 34.68
CA LEU A 258 1.98 -12.11 33.52
C LEU A 258 1.73 -10.98 32.52
N ALA A 259 1.44 -9.77 33.01
CA ALA A 259 1.29 -8.59 32.15
C ALA A 259 2.61 -8.21 31.45
N ALA A 260 3.72 -8.21 32.20
CA ALA A 260 5.06 -7.96 31.64
C ALA A 260 5.45 -9.03 30.60
N GLU A 261 5.21 -10.31 30.90
CA GLU A 261 5.44 -11.42 29.98
C GLU A 261 4.55 -11.34 28.74
N SER A 262 3.27 -10.96 28.89
CA SER A 262 2.35 -10.75 27.76
C SER A 262 2.82 -9.61 26.85
N GLN A 263 3.31 -8.52 27.42
CA GLN A 263 3.90 -7.41 26.65
C GLN A 263 5.20 -7.83 25.95
N ALA A 264 6.09 -8.54 26.66
CA ALA A 264 7.33 -9.06 26.10
C ALA A 264 7.08 -10.07 24.97
N ARG A 265 6.12 -10.99 25.13
CA ARG A 265 5.69 -11.92 24.06
C ARG A 265 5.09 -11.18 22.88
N THR A 266 4.24 -10.18 23.11
CA THR A 266 3.66 -9.37 22.03
C THR A 266 4.76 -8.66 21.24
N ALA A 267 5.72 -8.04 21.93
CA ALA A 267 6.88 -7.41 21.29
C ALA A 267 7.74 -8.43 20.53
N ALA A 268 8.01 -9.61 21.11
CA ALA A 268 8.77 -10.67 20.46
C ALA A 268 8.05 -11.24 19.21
N ILE A 269 6.72 -11.37 19.24
CA ILE A 269 5.92 -11.78 18.07
C ILE A 269 5.97 -10.71 16.97
N GLN A 270 5.93 -9.43 17.33
CA GLN A 270 6.09 -8.33 16.36
C GLN A 270 7.50 -8.33 15.75
N ILE A 271 8.53 -8.55 16.56
CA ILE A 271 9.91 -8.70 16.08
C ILE A 271 10.02 -9.92 15.16
N GLU A 272 9.53 -11.10 15.56
CA GLU A 272 9.51 -12.33 14.74
C GLU A 272 8.73 -12.14 13.44
N ALA A 273 7.59 -11.46 13.45
CA ALA A 273 6.84 -11.12 12.23
C ALA A 273 7.67 -10.23 11.29
N THR A 274 8.43 -9.29 11.84
CA THR A 274 9.34 -8.40 11.09
C THR A 274 10.58 -9.17 10.57
N THR A 275 11.13 -10.09 11.36
CA THR A 275 12.29 -10.93 11.02
C THR A 275 11.93 -11.97 9.96
N ARG A 276 10.74 -12.60 10.04
CA ARG A 276 10.24 -13.49 8.97
C ARG A 276 9.98 -12.76 7.67
N ALA A 277 9.44 -11.53 7.74
CA ALA A 277 9.25 -10.69 6.56
C ALA A 277 10.58 -10.33 5.85
N THR A 278 11.69 -10.30 6.59
CA THR A 278 13.02 -9.99 6.05
C THR A 278 13.83 -11.22 5.61
N GLN A 279 13.55 -12.43 6.15
CA GLN A 279 14.30 -13.65 5.81
C GLN A 279 13.89 -14.34 4.50
N THR A 280 12.67 -14.16 3.98
CA THR A 280 12.22 -14.87 2.75
C THR A 280 12.28 -14.04 1.47
N GLY A 281 12.70 -12.77 1.52
CA GLY A 281 13.07 -11.97 0.34
C GLY A 281 12.03 -11.75 -0.77
N GLN A 282 10.77 -12.23 -0.64
CA GLN A 282 9.79 -12.20 -1.75
C GLN A 282 8.32 -11.97 -1.39
N LEU A 283 7.94 -11.60 -0.16
CA LEU A 283 6.50 -11.49 0.19
C LEU A 283 6.20 -10.33 1.15
N SER A 284 6.30 -9.11 0.65
CA SER A 284 5.97 -7.87 1.36
C SER A 284 4.44 -7.75 1.62
N ALA A 285 4.06 -7.57 2.89
CA ALA A 285 2.74 -7.15 3.38
C ALA A 285 1.49 -7.72 2.68
N GLN A 286 1.16 -8.99 2.93
CA GLN A 286 -0.17 -9.52 2.64
C GLN A 286 -1.12 -9.24 3.81
N TYR A 287 -2.24 -8.58 3.53
CA TYR A 287 -3.38 -8.49 4.45
C TYR A 287 -4.57 -9.21 3.82
N THR A 288 -5.01 -10.31 4.42
CA THR A 288 -6.17 -11.08 3.95
C THR A 288 -7.14 -11.26 5.11
N ILE A 289 -8.41 -10.90 4.90
CA ILE A 289 -9.51 -11.33 5.76
C ILE A 289 -10.25 -12.42 4.99
N LYS A 290 -10.32 -13.62 5.57
CA LYS A 290 -11.05 -14.76 4.99
C LYS A 290 -12.02 -15.30 6.03
N GLN A 291 -13.31 -15.26 5.72
CA GLN A 291 -14.34 -16.01 6.42
C GLN A 291 -14.71 -17.21 5.54
N ASP A 292 -14.37 -18.40 5.99
CA ASP A 292 -14.74 -19.66 5.36
C ASP A 292 -15.76 -20.37 6.25
N VAL A 293 -16.99 -20.46 5.78
CA VAL A 293 -18.05 -21.18 6.49
C VAL A 293 -18.57 -22.25 5.55
N ASN A 294 -18.20 -23.50 5.83
CA ASN A 294 -18.67 -24.67 5.08
C ASN A 294 -18.44 -24.56 3.55
N GLY A 295 -17.30 -24.01 3.13
CA GLY A 295 -16.93 -23.86 1.71
C GLY A 295 -17.43 -22.57 1.05
N TYR A 296 -18.28 -21.79 1.71
CA TYR A 296 -18.62 -20.43 1.28
C TYR A 296 -17.57 -19.47 1.84
N ILE A 297 -16.75 -18.93 0.94
CA ILE A 297 -15.65 -18.05 1.28
C ILE A 297 -16.05 -16.61 0.94
N SER A 298 -16.01 -15.73 1.92
CA SER A 298 -16.06 -14.28 1.72
C SER A 298 -14.81 -13.64 2.29
N GLY A 299 -14.19 -12.75 1.52
CA GLY A 299 -12.95 -12.10 1.93
C GLY A 299 -12.36 -11.16 0.89
N TYR A 300 -11.37 -10.38 1.31
CA TYR A 300 -10.52 -9.59 0.43
C TYR A 300 -9.05 -9.72 0.81
N GLY A 301 -8.18 -9.58 -0.19
CA GLY A 301 -6.73 -9.66 -0.05
C GLY A 301 -6.03 -8.47 -0.70
N LEU A 302 -4.99 -7.98 -0.03
CA LEU A 302 -4.04 -6.99 -0.54
C LEU A 302 -2.69 -7.67 -0.74
N ALA A 303 -2.09 -7.53 -1.92
CA ALA A 303 -0.74 -7.98 -2.19
C ALA A 303 0.01 -6.93 -3.04
N THR A 304 1.23 -6.57 -2.61
CA THR A 304 2.08 -5.64 -3.34
C THR A 304 3.45 -6.27 -3.53
N THR A 305 3.91 -6.36 -4.77
CA THR A 305 5.26 -6.84 -5.09
C THR A 305 6.19 -5.66 -5.33
N SER A 306 7.37 -5.68 -4.70
CA SER A 306 8.37 -4.60 -4.80
C SER A 306 9.71 -5.03 -5.40
N SER A 307 9.80 -6.21 -6.02
CA SER A 307 11.08 -6.76 -6.50
C SER A 307 11.11 -6.95 -8.02
N ASN A 308 11.91 -6.10 -8.69
CA ASN A 308 12.58 -6.24 -9.99
C ASN A 308 11.80 -6.67 -11.26
N ALA A 309 10.47 -6.68 -11.23
CA ALA A 309 9.60 -6.54 -12.40
C ALA A 309 8.57 -5.45 -12.11
N THR A 310 7.88 -4.94 -13.14
CA THR A 310 6.83 -3.89 -13.02
C THR A 310 6.00 -4.11 -11.74
N PRO A 311 6.11 -3.23 -10.72
CA PRO A 311 5.43 -3.42 -9.44
C PRO A 311 3.93 -3.66 -9.65
N THR A 312 3.38 -4.72 -9.07
CA THR A 312 1.94 -5.00 -9.13
C THR A 312 1.33 -4.82 -7.75
N SER A 313 0.28 -4.01 -7.66
CA SER A 313 -0.62 -3.97 -6.50
C SER A 313 -1.90 -4.70 -6.88
N LEU A 314 -2.29 -5.70 -6.07
CA LEU A 314 -3.51 -6.48 -6.23
C LEU A 314 -4.45 -6.19 -5.07
N PHE A 315 -5.67 -5.74 -5.40
CA PHE A 315 -6.84 -5.85 -4.54
C PHE A 315 -7.73 -6.96 -5.12
N ALA A 316 -7.90 -8.05 -4.38
CA ALA A 316 -8.74 -9.16 -4.81
C ALA A 316 -9.91 -9.34 -3.84
N VAL A 317 -11.13 -9.46 -4.37
CA VAL A 317 -12.33 -9.81 -3.60
C VAL A 317 -12.80 -11.19 -4.05
N ARG A 318 -13.03 -12.10 -3.09
CA ARG A 318 -13.60 -13.42 -3.36
C ARG A 318 -14.94 -13.52 -2.64
N ALA A 319 -16.04 -13.48 -3.41
CA ALA A 319 -17.41 -13.58 -2.92
C ALA A 319 -18.37 -14.00 -4.06
N ASP A 320 -19.51 -14.61 -3.71
CA ASP A 320 -20.61 -14.88 -4.65
C ASP A 320 -21.32 -13.58 -5.08
N THR A 321 -21.37 -12.60 -4.17
CA THR A 321 -21.89 -11.26 -4.42
C THR A 321 -20.99 -10.22 -3.75
N PHE A 322 -20.55 -9.23 -4.52
CA PHE A 322 -19.90 -8.02 -3.99
C PHE A 322 -20.84 -6.84 -4.23
N MET A 323 -21.21 -6.12 -3.19
CA MET A 323 -22.12 -4.99 -3.30
C MET A 323 -21.64 -3.81 -2.46
N ILE A 324 -21.88 -2.60 -2.98
CA ILE A 324 -21.77 -1.36 -2.22
C ILE A 324 -23.21 -0.95 -1.91
N ALA A 325 -23.55 -0.88 -0.63
CA ALA A 325 -24.90 -0.56 -0.15
C ALA A 325 -24.84 0.49 0.95
N ASN A 326 -25.84 1.36 1.03
CA ASN A 326 -26.02 2.22 2.19
C ASN A 326 -26.69 1.45 3.34
N PRO A 327 -26.51 1.88 4.60
CA PRO A 327 -27.28 1.37 5.73
C PRO A 327 -28.79 1.57 5.50
N ALA A 328 -29.60 0.57 5.84
CA ALA A 328 -31.05 0.69 5.87
C ALA A 328 -31.52 1.14 7.27
N GLY A 329 -32.45 2.11 7.36
CA GLY A 329 -32.98 2.61 8.64
C GLY A 329 -34.21 3.51 8.46
N PRO A 330 -34.84 3.99 9.56
CA PRO A 330 -36.02 4.85 9.48
C PRO A 330 -35.74 6.10 8.64
N GLY A 331 -36.44 6.25 7.51
CA GLY A 331 -36.26 7.36 6.58
C GLY A 331 -35.10 7.24 5.58
N ILE A 332 -34.31 6.16 5.62
CA ILE A 332 -33.23 5.89 4.67
C ILE A 332 -33.58 4.66 3.84
N PRO A 333 -33.96 4.81 2.55
CA PRO A 333 -34.25 3.66 1.70
C PRO A 333 -32.96 2.84 1.49
N ALA A 334 -33.08 1.52 1.57
CA ALA A 334 -32.01 0.63 1.18
C ALA A 334 -31.72 0.81 -0.33
N SER A 335 -30.47 1.06 -0.67
CA SER A 335 -29.98 1.28 -2.02
C SER A 335 -28.66 0.52 -2.22
N MET A 336 -28.57 -0.15 -3.36
CA MET A 336 -27.40 -0.94 -3.76
C MET A 336 -26.93 -0.46 -5.13
N PRO A 337 -26.26 0.71 -5.23
CA PRO A 337 -25.90 1.32 -6.51
C PRO A 337 -24.91 0.50 -7.34
N PHE A 338 -24.15 -0.43 -6.72
CA PHE A 338 -23.19 -1.29 -7.40
C PHE A 338 -23.27 -2.70 -6.86
N ILE A 339 -23.49 -3.68 -7.73
CA ILE A 339 -23.56 -5.11 -7.40
C ILE A 339 -22.81 -5.92 -8.45
N VAL A 340 -21.97 -6.85 -8.02
CA VAL A 340 -21.36 -7.89 -8.85
C VAL A 340 -21.91 -9.22 -8.39
N ARG A 341 -22.44 -10.03 -9.31
CA ARG A 341 -22.93 -11.38 -9.04
C ARG A 341 -22.15 -12.41 -9.86
N ALA A 342 -21.60 -13.40 -9.18
CA ALA A 342 -20.86 -14.50 -9.79
C ALA A 342 -21.74 -15.72 -10.12
N THR A 343 -22.96 -15.76 -9.61
CA THR A 343 -23.96 -16.81 -9.86
C THR A 343 -25.30 -16.20 -10.27
N GLU A 344 -26.05 -16.92 -11.11
CA GLU A 344 -27.41 -16.52 -11.47
C GLU A 344 -28.30 -16.53 -10.22
N THR A 345 -29.18 -15.56 -10.13
CA THR A 345 -29.99 -15.34 -8.92
C THR A 345 -31.39 -14.95 -9.31
N VAL A 346 -32.39 -15.46 -8.59
CA VAL A 346 -33.78 -15.07 -8.81
C VAL A 346 -34.12 -13.94 -7.84
N VAL A 347 -34.41 -12.75 -8.37
CA VAL A 347 -34.87 -11.59 -7.59
C VAL A 347 -36.31 -11.30 -7.99
N ASN A 348 -37.24 -11.34 -7.04
CA ASN A 348 -38.67 -11.11 -7.27
C ASN A 348 -39.27 -11.98 -8.40
N GLY A 349 -38.84 -13.24 -8.52
CA GLY A 349 -39.30 -14.17 -9.56
C GLY A 349 -38.67 -13.97 -10.94
N VAL A 350 -37.78 -12.97 -11.11
CA VAL A 350 -37.03 -12.73 -12.36
C VAL A 350 -35.60 -13.25 -12.20
N ILE A 351 -35.14 -14.05 -13.18
CA ILE A 351 -33.75 -14.49 -13.24
C ILE A 351 -32.88 -13.27 -13.57
N VAL A 352 -31.98 -12.94 -12.65
CA VAL A 352 -30.92 -11.94 -12.79
C VAL A 352 -29.64 -12.70 -13.18
N PRO A 353 -29.11 -12.50 -14.40
CA PRO A 353 -27.89 -13.15 -14.84
C PRO A 353 -26.67 -12.83 -13.97
N ILE A 354 -25.56 -13.53 -14.23
CA ILE A 354 -24.26 -13.10 -13.72
C ILE A 354 -23.86 -11.76 -14.34
N GLY A 355 -23.23 -10.87 -13.58
CA GLY A 355 -22.81 -9.58 -14.11
C GLY A 355 -22.61 -8.48 -13.09
N VAL A 356 -22.24 -7.32 -13.62
CA VAL A 356 -22.13 -6.06 -12.88
C VAL A 356 -23.38 -5.23 -13.15
N TYR A 357 -24.02 -4.80 -12.07
CA TYR A 357 -25.23 -3.97 -12.08
C TYR A 357 -24.90 -2.62 -11.45
N ILE A 358 -25.19 -1.55 -12.18
CA ILE A 358 -24.96 -0.17 -11.75
C ILE A 358 -26.26 0.59 -11.94
N ALA A 359 -26.74 1.27 -10.90
CA ALA A 359 -27.98 2.06 -10.98
C ALA A 359 -27.82 3.27 -11.90
N ASP A 360 -26.80 4.10 -11.63
CA ASP A 360 -26.41 5.25 -12.46
C ASP A 360 -24.89 5.26 -12.64
N ALA A 361 -24.41 5.50 -13.86
CA ALA A 361 -22.98 5.54 -14.19
C ALA A 361 -22.60 6.89 -14.83
N TYR A 362 -21.71 7.64 -14.18
CA TYR A 362 -21.10 8.87 -14.72
C TYR A 362 -19.66 8.58 -15.14
N ILE A 363 -19.44 8.30 -16.43
CA ILE A 363 -18.13 7.91 -16.96
C ILE A 363 -17.55 9.09 -17.73
N GLN A 364 -16.42 9.64 -17.28
CA GLN A 364 -15.79 10.79 -17.94
C GLN A 364 -15.39 10.48 -19.39
N ASN A 365 -14.77 9.32 -19.61
CA ASN A 365 -14.38 8.82 -20.93
C ASN A 365 -14.62 7.31 -20.98
N ALA A 366 -15.54 6.85 -21.82
CA ALA A 366 -15.83 5.44 -22.02
C ALA A 366 -15.17 4.94 -23.31
N SER A 367 -14.47 3.80 -23.24
CA SER A 367 -14.05 3.00 -24.40
C SER A 367 -14.71 1.63 -24.28
N ILE A 368 -15.58 1.27 -25.23
CA ILE A 368 -16.41 0.07 -25.17
C ILE A 368 -16.20 -0.75 -26.45
N THR A 369 -15.69 -1.97 -26.35
CA THR A 369 -15.44 -2.85 -27.51
C THR A 369 -16.74 -3.28 -28.17
N ASN A 370 -17.70 -3.77 -27.38
CA ASN A 370 -19.04 -4.13 -27.83
C ASN A 370 -20.04 -3.77 -26.73
N ALA A 371 -21.15 -3.12 -27.10
CA ALA A 371 -22.24 -2.81 -26.19
C ALA A 371 -23.52 -3.53 -26.67
N LYS A 372 -24.17 -4.27 -25.78
CA LYS A 372 -25.56 -4.70 -25.98
C LYS A 372 -26.45 -3.70 -25.23
N ILE A 373 -27.24 -2.94 -25.98
CA ILE A 373 -28.14 -1.93 -25.43
C ILE A 373 -29.57 -2.46 -25.51
N GLY A 374 -30.24 -2.58 -24.36
CA GLY A 374 -31.62 -3.08 -24.28
C GLY A 374 -32.69 -2.01 -24.54
N GLY A 375 -32.32 -0.73 -24.48
CA GLY A 375 -33.20 0.43 -24.66
C GLY A 375 -32.72 1.38 -25.76
N ASP A 376 -33.22 2.61 -25.73
CA ASP A 376 -32.83 3.67 -26.66
C ASP A 376 -31.62 4.47 -26.13
N LEU A 377 -30.99 5.27 -27.00
CA LEU A 377 -29.87 6.16 -26.66
C LEU A 377 -30.18 7.59 -27.12
N TRP A 378 -29.95 8.61 -26.30
CA TRP A 378 -30.14 10.01 -26.69
C TRP A 378 -29.09 10.93 -26.09
N SER A 379 -28.88 12.08 -26.73
CA SER A 379 -28.08 13.17 -26.16
C SER A 379 -28.83 13.82 -24.99
N SER A 380 -28.08 14.34 -24.01
CA SER A 380 -28.67 14.98 -22.82
C SER A 380 -29.55 16.20 -23.13
N ASN A 381 -29.33 16.86 -24.27
CA ASN A 381 -30.12 17.99 -24.76
C ASN A 381 -31.19 17.60 -25.81
N TYR A 382 -31.49 16.31 -25.99
CA TYR A 382 -32.46 15.89 -26.98
C TYR A 382 -33.84 16.50 -26.70
N VAL A 383 -34.36 17.20 -27.71
CA VAL A 383 -35.74 17.69 -27.77
C VAL A 383 -36.29 17.30 -29.12
N ALA A 384 -37.38 16.52 -29.12
CA ALA A 384 -37.99 15.97 -30.33
C ALA A 384 -38.19 17.07 -31.40
N GLY A 385 -37.60 16.85 -32.58
CA GLY A 385 -37.68 17.76 -33.72
C GLY A 385 -36.97 19.12 -33.58
N LYS A 386 -36.19 19.36 -32.52
CA LYS A 386 -35.52 20.65 -32.29
C LYS A 386 -34.01 20.54 -32.09
N GLU A 387 -33.56 19.70 -31.14
CA GLU A 387 -32.16 19.65 -30.72
C GLU A 387 -31.72 18.22 -30.40
N GLY A 388 -30.40 18.00 -30.48
CA GLY A 388 -29.77 16.75 -30.06
C GLY A 388 -29.88 15.61 -31.07
N TRP A 389 -29.66 14.39 -30.57
CA TRP A 389 -29.83 13.15 -31.32
C TRP A 389 -30.50 12.07 -30.45
N TYR A 390 -31.20 11.14 -31.10
CA TYR A 390 -31.92 10.03 -30.48
C TYR A 390 -31.89 8.83 -31.42
N LEU A 391 -31.28 7.74 -30.94
CA LEU A 391 -31.23 6.43 -31.58
C LEU A 391 -32.22 5.49 -30.87
N GLN A 392 -33.29 5.16 -31.56
CA GLN A 392 -34.31 4.24 -31.07
C GLN A 392 -33.84 2.80 -31.17
N ARG A 393 -34.27 1.94 -30.25
CA ARG A 393 -34.09 0.48 -30.33
C ARG A 393 -34.77 -0.15 -31.55
N SER A 394 -35.69 0.57 -32.19
CA SER A 394 -36.31 0.21 -33.47
C SER A 394 -35.40 0.45 -34.67
N GLY A 395 -34.29 1.17 -34.50
CA GLY A 395 -33.31 1.49 -35.54
C GLY A 395 -33.44 2.90 -36.15
N ASP A 396 -34.42 3.71 -35.73
CA ASP A 396 -34.54 5.10 -36.20
C ASP A 396 -33.49 6.00 -35.53
N LEU A 397 -32.84 6.85 -36.32
CA LEU A 397 -31.89 7.86 -35.85
C LEU A 397 -32.44 9.25 -36.18
N GLN A 398 -32.84 9.99 -35.14
CA GLN A 398 -33.18 11.40 -35.25
C GLN A 398 -31.98 12.25 -34.84
N ALA A 399 -31.53 13.17 -35.69
CA ALA A 399 -30.39 14.05 -35.39
C ALA A 399 -30.50 15.37 -36.15
N ASN A 400 -30.20 16.49 -35.47
CA ASN A 400 -30.27 17.83 -36.09
C ASN A 400 -29.22 18.05 -37.21
N ASN A 401 -28.05 17.42 -37.08
CA ASN A 401 -26.98 17.45 -38.08
C ASN A 401 -26.33 16.06 -38.21
N VAL A 402 -26.13 15.59 -39.44
CA VAL A 402 -25.53 14.27 -39.73
C VAL A 402 -24.43 14.41 -40.78
N ARG A 403 -23.22 13.92 -40.47
CA ARG A 403 -22.09 13.83 -41.41
C ARG A 403 -21.61 12.38 -41.50
N LEU A 404 -21.81 11.74 -42.65
CA LEU A 404 -21.48 10.33 -42.89
C LEU A 404 -20.35 10.21 -43.92
N ARG A 405 -19.58 9.12 -43.84
CA ARG A 405 -18.55 8.72 -44.81
C ARG A 405 -18.81 7.28 -45.26
N GLY A 406 -18.39 6.93 -46.47
CA GLY A 406 -18.64 5.62 -47.06
C GLY A 406 -19.96 5.57 -47.81
N THR A 407 -20.55 4.38 -47.89
CA THR A 407 -21.79 4.13 -48.64
C THR A 407 -23.02 4.37 -47.76
N ILE A 408 -24.02 5.08 -48.30
CA ILE A 408 -25.31 5.32 -47.66
C ILE A 408 -26.39 4.74 -48.57
N ALA A 409 -27.11 3.74 -48.09
CA ALA A 409 -28.20 3.10 -48.83
C ALA A 409 -29.50 3.17 -48.01
N GLY A 410 -30.62 3.33 -48.70
CA GLY A 410 -31.95 3.35 -48.11
C GLY A 410 -32.96 2.59 -48.97
N GLY A 411 -34.03 2.11 -48.35
CA GLY A 411 -35.02 1.25 -49.00
C GLY A 411 -34.47 -0.16 -49.26
N ALA A 412 -34.67 -0.67 -50.48
CA ALA A 412 -34.27 -2.04 -50.84
C ALA A 412 -32.79 -2.20 -51.23
N PHE A 413 -31.99 -1.13 -51.27
CA PHE A 413 -30.58 -1.20 -51.65
C PHE A 413 -29.70 -1.81 -50.55
N THR A 414 -28.85 -2.78 -50.91
CA THR A 414 -27.81 -3.38 -50.04
C THR A 414 -26.39 -3.18 -50.59
N SER A 415 -26.28 -2.69 -51.83
CA SER A 415 -25.04 -2.40 -52.56
C SER A 415 -25.38 -1.42 -53.68
N ALA A 416 -24.41 -1.09 -54.54
CA ALA A 416 -24.71 -0.32 -55.74
C ALA A 416 -25.72 -1.03 -56.65
N ALA A 417 -25.80 -2.38 -56.65
CA ALA A 417 -26.72 -3.12 -57.52
C ALA A 417 -28.19 -2.73 -57.29
N TRP A 418 -28.96 -2.65 -58.39
CA TRP A 418 -30.40 -2.38 -58.31
C TRP A 418 -31.11 -3.52 -57.58
N PRO A 419 -32.02 -3.22 -56.63
CA PRO A 419 -32.74 -4.26 -55.91
C PRO A 419 -33.69 -5.04 -56.84
N THR A 420 -33.92 -6.32 -56.52
CA THR A 420 -34.84 -7.18 -57.29
C THR A 420 -36.27 -6.67 -57.27
N ALA A 421 -36.71 -6.09 -56.15
CA ALA A 421 -38.01 -5.47 -55.98
C ALA A 421 -37.91 -4.27 -55.01
N GLY A 422 -38.89 -3.36 -55.05
CA GLY A 422 -38.87 -2.12 -54.27
C GLY A 422 -37.93 -1.06 -54.87
N GLY A 423 -37.81 0.08 -54.21
CA GLY A 423 -36.90 1.16 -54.60
C GLY A 423 -36.19 1.74 -53.40
N GLY A 424 -35.54 2.89 -53.59
CA GLY A 424 -34.86 3.60 -52.51
C GLY A 424 -33.77 4.49 -53.05
N PHE A 425 -32.67 4.59 -52.31
CA PHE A 425 -31.50 5.32 -52.76
C PHE A 425 -30.19 4.61 -52.39
N TYR A 426 -29.15 4.94 -53.14
CA TYR A 426 -27.77 4.52 -52.91
C TYR A 426 -26.87 5.73 -53.16
N VAL A 427 -25.95 6.01 -52.24
CA VAL A 427 -24.88 7.00 -52.38
C VAL A 427 -23.59 6.28 -52.03
N GLY A 428 -22.67 6.16 -52.97
CA GLY A 428 -21.40 5.45 -52.77
C GLY A 428 -20.32 5.87 -53.75
N PRO A 429 -19.17 5.19 -53.76
CA PRO A 429 -18.08 5.48 -54.69
C PRO A 429 -18.46 5.29 -56.16
N GLU A 430 -19.52 4.53 -56.46
CA GLU A 430 -20.09 4.37 -57.79
C GLU A 430 -21.03 5.53 -58.19
N GLY A 431 -21.38 6.41 -57.25
CA GLY A 431 -22.24 7.57 -57.45
C GLY A 431 -23.59 7.50 -56.72
N LEU A 432 -24.61 8.16 -57.28
CA LEU A 432 -25.96 8.26 -56.72
C LEU A 432 -26.95 7.40 -57.53
N ARG A 433 -27.75 6.57 -56.87
CA ARG A 433 -28.88 5.88 -57.48
C ARG A 433 -30.15 6.18 -56.70
N LEU A 434 -31.25 6.42 -57.40
CA LEU A 434 -32.59 6.63 -56.85
C LEU A 434 -33.60 5.74 -57.58
N GLY A 435 -34.60 5.25 -56.88
CA GLY A 435 -35.67 4.44 -57.45
C GLY A 435 -35.23 3.00 -57.75
N ASN A 436 -35.74 2.42 -58.83
CA ASN A 436 -35.34 1.10 -59.30
C ASN A 436 -35.47 0.96 -60.82
N LYS A 437 -34.35 0.70 -61.49
CA LYS A 437 -34.29 0.48 -62.94
C LYS A 437 -35.18 -0.68 -63.40
N ASN A 438 -35.33 -1.73 -62.58
CA ASN A 438 -36.16 -2.89 -62.89
C ASN A 438 -37.66 -2.58 -62.88
N THR A 439 -38.08 -1.47 -62.26
CA THR A 439 -39.48 -1.03 -62.18
C THR A 439 -39.74 0.26 -62.98
N GLY A 440 -38.78 0.71 -63.78
CA GLY A 440 -38.91 1.83 -64.72
C GLY A 440 -38.62 3.22 -64.16
N GLY A 441 -38.94 3.53 -62.89
CA GLY A 441 -38.64 4.84 -62.30
C GLY A 441 -37.28 4.88 -61.62
N TYR A 442 -36.28 5.55 -62.22
CA TYR A 442 -34.94 5.65 -61.63
C TYR A 442 -34.13 6.89 -62.05
N LEU A 443 -33.13 7.22 -61.24
CA LEU A 443 -32.01 8.11 -61.57
C LEU A 443 -30.72 7.41 -61.18
N ARG A 444 -29.72 7.45 -62.05
CA ARG A 444 -28.36 7.04 -61.78
C ARG A 444 -27.42 8.17 -62.18
N LEU A 445 -26.56 8.57 -61.26
CA LEU A 445 -25.41 9.42 -61.51
C LEU A 445 -24.20 8.54 -61.20
N ASP A 446 -23.41 8.20 -62.20
CA ASP A 446 -22.19 7.42 -61.98
C ASP A 446 -21.02 8.33 -61.60
N ALA A 447 -20.03 7.75 -60.94
CA ALA A 447 -18.80 8.46 -60.55
C ALA A 447 -18.00 9.00 -61.75
N ASP A 448 -18.19 8.43 -62.94
CA ASP A 448 -17.57 8.87 -64.18
C ASP A 448 -18.29 10.07 -64.82
N GLY A 449 -19.34 10.59 -64.16
CA GLY A 449 -20.12 11.74 -64.61
C GLY A 449 -21.28 11.39 -65.53
N ASP A 450 -21.48 10.11 -65.83
CA ASP A 450 -22.61 9.63 -66.60
C ASP A 450 -23.92 9.80 -65.80
N ILE A 451 -25.00 10.11 -66.52
CA ILE A 451 -26.35 10.25 -65.98
C ILE A 451 -27.22 9.23 -66.71
N ASP A 452 -27.98 8.40 -66.01
CA ASP A 452 -28.92 7.45 -66.62
C ASP A 452 -30.28 7.58 -65.93
N THR A 453 -31.25 8.07 -66.69
CA THR A 453 -32.68 8.07 -66.36
C THR A 453 -33.45 7.51 -67.56
N PRO A 454 -34.73 7.13 -67.41
CA PRO A 454 -35.54 6.67 -68.54
C PRO A 454 -35.64 7.65 -69.72
N GLN A 455 -35.57 8.97 -69.46
CA GLN A 455 -35.81 10.01 -70.46
C GLN A 455 -34.59 10.83 -70.86
N PHE A 456 -33.55 10.83 -70.03
CA PHE A 456 -32.32 11.58 -70.21
C PHE A 456 -31.13 10.74 -69.80
N GLN A 457 -30.17 10.60 -70.71
CA GLN A 457 -28.93 9.90 -70.47
C GLN A 457 -27.74 10.75 -70.91
N VAL A 458 -26.68 10.80 -70.11
CA VAL A 458 -25.36 11.29 -70.50
C VAL A 458 -24.44 10.10 -70.38
N VAL A 459 -23.92 9.60 -71.49
CA VAL A 459 -23.03 8.43 -71.52
C VAL A 459 -21.83 8.75 -72.41
N ALA A 460 -20.63 8.62 -71.86
CA ALA A 460 -19.37 8.91 -72.57
C ALA A 460 -19.38 10.30 -73.24
N GLY A 461 -19.93 11.31 -72.55
CA GLY A 461 -20.03 12.69 -73.02
C GLY A 461 -21.18 12.97 -74.00
N ASN A 462 -21.97 11.97 -74.40
CA ASN A 462 -23.12 12.16 -75.28
C ASN A 462 -24.41 12.26 -74.48
N ALA A 463 -25.13 13.37 -74.63
CA ALA A 463 -26.47 13.54 -74.08
C ALA A 463 -27.53 12.97 -75.05
N THR A 464 -28.33 12.03 -74.57
CA THR A 464 -29.46 11.45 -75.29
C THR A 464 -30.76 11.83 -74.57
N PHE A 465 -31.71 12.38 -75.32
CA PHE A 465 -33.07 12.67 -74.86
C PHE A 465 -34.02 11.75 -75.61
N SER A 466 -34.74 10.88 -74.91
CA SER A 466 -35.73 9.98 -75.55
C SER A 466 -37.13 10.62 -75.67
N GLY A 467 -37.32 11.82 -75.10
CA GLY A 467 -38.53 12.64 -75.20
C GLY A 467 -38.36 13.91 -76.05
N SER A 468 -39.41 14.74 -76.13
CA SER A 468 -39.37 16.01 -76.85
C SER A 468 -38.54 17.08 -76.12
N LEU A 469 -37.55 17.65 -76.79
CA LEU A 469 -36.81 18.82 -76.31
C LEU A 469 -37.57 20.11 -76.70
N LYS A 470 -38.08 20.86 -75.71
CA LYS A 470 -38.81 22.12 -75.93
C LYS A 470 -37.87 23.31 -75.79
N ALA A 471 -38.02 24.30 -76.68
CA ALA A 471 -37.25 25.56 -76.67
C ALA A 471 -35.71 25.37 -76.70
N ALA A 472 -35.23 24.42 -77.49
CA ALA A 472 -33.79 24.28 -77.73
C ALA A 472 -33.23 25.52 -78.48
N SER A 473 -32.20 26.15 -77.92
CA SER A 473 -31.51 27.30 -78.52
C SER A 473 -30.00 27.11 -78.47
N GLY A 474 -29.28 27.43 -79.55
CA GLY A 474 -27.82 27.30 -79.67
C GLY A 474 -27.39 26.71 -81.01
N SER A 475 -26.09 26.59 -81.22
CA SER A 475 -25.54 25.92 -82.41
C SER A 475 -25.60 24.41 -82.21
N LEU A 476 -26.41 23.73 -83.04
CA LEU A 476 -26.34 22.28 -83.18
C LEU A 476 -25.15 21.96 -84.09
N GLY A 477 -24.33 20.98 -83.71
CA GLY A 477 -23.24 20.49 -84.56
C GLY A 477 -23.76 19.81 -85.83
N THR A 478 -22.98 18.89 -86.41
CA THR A 478 -23.40 18.12 -87.56
C THR A 478 -24.62 17.25 -87.23
N ILE A 479 -25.70 17.40 -87.99
CA ILE A 479 -26.89 16.55 -87.92
C ILE A 479 -26.74 15.49 -89.03
N THR A 480 -26.47 14.25 -88.64
CA THR A 480 -26.16 13.15 -89.57
C THR A 480 -27.40 12.40 -90.06
N SER A 481 -28.52 12.55 -89.36
CA SER A 481 -29.81 11.94 -89.69
C SER A 481 -30.95 12.69 -89.00
N GLY A 482 -32.17 12.49 -89.48
CA GLY A 482 -33.40 13.02 -88.91
C GLY A 482 -34.04 14.16 -89.71
N ARG A 483 -35.09 14.73 -89.13
CA ARG A 483 -35.94 15.71 -89.80
C ARG A 483 -36.16 16.94 -88.93
N LEU A 484 -35.84 18.10 -89.47
CA LEU A 484 -36.15 19.39 -88.88
C LEU A 484 -37.47 19.86 -89.46
N GLN A 485 -38.53 19.94 -88.67
CA GLN A 485 -39.86 20.27 -89.17
C GLN A 485 -40.63 21.19 -88.21
N ASN A 486 -41.57 21.97 -88.76
CA ASN A 486 -42.55 22.66 -87.94
C ASN A 486 -43.59 21.68 -87.37
N GLY A 487 -44.38 22.12 -86.38
CA GLY A 487 -45.38 21.27 -85.71
C GLY A 487 -46.49 20.73 -86.64
N ALA A 488 -46.74 21.40 -87.77
CA ALA A 488 -47.71 20.98 -88.77
C ALA A 488 -47.11 20.09 -89.88
N ASN A 489 -45.79 19.81 -89.85
CA ASN A 489 -45.03 19.09 -90.87
C ASN A 489 -45.17 19.65 -92.31
N SER A 490 -45.54 20.93 -92.44
CA SER A 490 -45.70 21.61 -93.73
C SER A 490 -44.41 22.24 -94.23
N ALA A 491 -43.45 22.48 -93.35
CA ALA A 491 -42.12 22.95 -93.72
C ALA A 491 -41.07 22.11 -93.01
N TYR A 492 -40.13 21.55 -93.77
CA TYR A 492 -39.12 20.67 -93.21
C TYR A 492 -37.86 20.54 -94.06
N VAL A 493 -36.80 20.12 -93.38
CA VAL A 493 -35.58 19.56 -93.95
C VAL A 493 -35.48 18.11 -93.46
N ASN A 494 -35.50 17.15 -94.37
CA ASN A 494 -35.36 15.72 -94.09
C ASN A 494 -33.98 15.25 -94.52
N LEU A 495 -33.09 15.10 -93.57
CA LEU A 495 -31.69 14.76 -93.82
C LEU A 495 -31.51 13.28 -94.18
N ASP A 496 -32.54 12.46 -93.95
CA ASP A 496 -32.59 11.03 -94.34
C ASP A 496 -33.38 10.80 -95.64
N ALA A 497 -33.72 11.86 -96.37
CA ALA A 497 -34.51 11.71 -97.58
C ALA A 497 -33.80 10.78 -98.58
N SER A 498 -34.52 9.76 -99.05
CA SER A 498 -34.03 8.79 -100.04
C SER A 498 -35.09 8.51 -101.10
N GLY A 499 -34.65 8.16 -102.31
CA GLY A 499 -35.55 7.97 -103.45
C GLY A 499 -36.37 9.23 -103.75
N ASP A 500 -37.66 9.10 -104.03
CA ASP A 500 -38.50 10.25 -104.39
C ASP A 500 -38.93 11.16 -103.22
N GLN A 501 -38.40 10.92 -102.01
CA GLN A 501 -38.71 11.73 -100.84
C GLN A 501 -38.18 13.16 -100.97
N MET A 502 -38.87 14.11 -100.31
CA MET A 502 -38.41 15.48 -100.23
C MET A 502 -37.28 15.60 -99.21
N PHE A 503 -36.14 16.17 -99.65
CA PHE A 503 -35.05 16.65 -98.80
C PHE A 503 -35.40 18.00 -98.15
N ILE A 504 -35.94 18.95 -98.92
CA ILE A 504 -36.50 20.22 -98.39
C ILE A 504 -37.90 20.37 -98.94
N ALA A 505 -38.86 20.76 -98.09
CA ALA A 505 -40.20 21.12 -98.53
C ALA A 505 -40.73 22.33 -97.76
N ILE A 506 -41.47 23.19 -98.46
CA ILE A 506 -42.22 24.31 -97.90
C ILE A 506 -43.59 24.34 -98.59
N GLY A 507 -44.60 23.80 -97.90
CA GLY A 507 -45.93 23.56 -98.45
C GLY A 507 -45.86 22.80 -99.78
N ASP A 508 -46.75 23.13 -100.69
CA ASP A 508 -46.83 22.50 -102.02
C ASP A 508 -46.06 23.28 -103.10
N GLN A 509 -45.36 24.36 -102.71
CA GLN A 509 -44.82 25.35 -103.65
C GLN A 509 -43.32 25.19 -103.90
N ILE A 510 -42.57 24.76 -102.89
CA ILE A 510 -41.11 24.64 -102.96
C ILE A 510 -40.71 23.28 -102.45
N GLY A 511 -40.01 22.52 -103.28
CA GLY A 511 -39.65 21.15 -102.98
C GLY A 511 -38.35 20.71 -103.66
N LEU A 512 -37.45 20.11 -102.89
CA LEU A 512 -36.25 19.44 -103.38
C LEU A 512 -36.35 17.96 -103.07
N ARG A 513 -36.20 17.09 -104.08
CA ARG A 513 -36.25 15.63 -103.92
C ARG A 513 -34.86 15.02 -103.78
N ALA A 514 -34.79 13.92 -103.05
CA ALA A 514 -33.58 13.11 -102.88
C ALA A 514 -33.51 11.95 -103.90
N ASN A 515 -33.95 12.19 -105.15
CA ASN A 515 -34.16 11.17 -106.19
C ASN A 515 -32.86 10.51 -106.71
N GLY A 516 -31.77 10.63 -105.96
CA GLY A 516 -30.48 10.02 -106.24
C GLY A 516 -29.77 10.58 -107.47
N SER A 517 -30.40 11.48 -108.24
CA SER A 517 -29.79 12.04 -109.44
C SER A 517 -28.69 13.06 -109.14
N GLY A 518 -28.64 13.59 -107.91
CA GLY A 518 -27.63 14.57 -107.49
C GLY A 518 -27.81 15.97 -108.09
N TYR A 519 -28.91 16.23 -108.82
CA TYR A 519 -29.13 17.51 -109.50
C TYR A 519 -30.47 18.16 -109.13
N PHE A 520 -30.43 19.49 -108.97
CA PHE A 520 -31.60 20.35 -108.79
C PHE A 520 -32.43 20.39 -110.09
N SER A 521 -33.57 19.69 -110.17
CA SER A 521 -34.53 19.90 -111.28
C SER A 521 -35.41 21.11 -110.98
N ARG A 522 -35.16 22.23 -111.68
CA ARG A 522 -35.93 23.47 -111.56
C ARG A 522 -37.09 23.45 -112.58
N ASP A 523 -38.27 23.01 -112.18
CA ASP A 523 -39.49 23.31 -112.95
C ASP A 523 -39.79 24.82 -112.77
N ILE A 524 -39.71 25.62 -113.83
CA ILE A 524 -39.90 27.07 -113.77
C ILE A 524 -41.32 27.41 -114.22
N VAL A 525 -42.09 28.08 -113.37
CA VAL A 525 -43.51 28.42 -113.59
C VAL A 525 -43.72 29.88 -114.03
N SER A 526 -42.85 30.47 -114.87
CA SER A 526 -42.98 31.89 -115.29
C SER A 526 -43.22 32.09 -116.80
N ALA A 527 -43.96 33.17 -117.14
CA ALA A 527 -44.41 33.49 -118.51
C ALA A 527 -43.27 33.94 -119.47
N PRO A 528 -43.41 33.80 -120.81
CA PRO A 528 -42.35 34.09 -121.78
C PRO A 528 -42.00 35.58 -121.86
N LYS A 529 -40.72 35.89 -122.06
CA LYS A 529 -40.21 37.28 -122.11
C LYS A 529 -40.36 37.90 -123.51
N VAL A 530 -41.52 38.51 -123.80
CA VAL A 530 -41.76 39.25 -125.05
C VAL A 530 -40.88 40.52 -125.12
N VAL A 531 -40.11 40.69 -126.19
CA VAL A 531 -39.15 41.79 -126.38
C VAL A 531 -39.62 42.86 -127.38
N ARG A 532 -40.40 42.48 -128.40
CA ARG A 532 -41.00 43.40 -129.39
C ARG A 532 -42.32 42.84 -129.91
N SER A 533 -43.20 43.71 -130.36
CA SER A 533 -44.45 43.35 -131.04
C SER A 533 -44.97 44.53 -131.86
N GLY A 534 -45.80 44.27 -132.87
CA GLY A 534 -46.42 45.33 -133.65
C GLY A 534 -47.38 44.82 -134.72
N THR A 535 -47.83 45.74 -135.58
CA THR A 535 -48.70 45.49 -136.73
C THR A 535 -48.04 46.08 -137.98
N LEU A 536 -47.89 45.29 -139.04
CA LEU A 536 -47.31 45.72 -140.32
C LEU A 536 -48.40 45.78 -141.40
N ALA A 537 -48.50 46.90 -142.12
CA ALA A 537 -49.32 47.00 -143.33
C ALA A 537 -48.61 46.33 -144.51
N ILE A 538 -49.35 45.52 -145.27
CA ILE A 538 -48.84 44.68 -146.35
C ILE A 538 -49.68 44.87 -147.61
N ASN A 539 -49.05 44.78 -148.78
CA ASN A 539 -49.73 44.76 -150.07
C ASN A 539 -49.12 43.66 -150.94
N VAL A 540 -49.69 42.46 -150.80
CA VAL A 540 -49.23 41.25 -151.49
C VAL A 540 -50.12 40.90 -152.69
N GLY A 541 -51.04 41.79 -153.05
CA GLY A 541 -52.06 41.54 -154.05
C GLY A 541 -53.05 40.46 -153.62
N LYS A 542 -53.61 39.74 -154.60
CA LYS A 542 -54.49 38.59 -154.37
C LYS A 542 -53.62 37.35 -154.22
N VAL A 543 -53.88 36.56 -153.19
CA VAL A 543 -53.18 35.31 -152.84
C VAL A 543 -54.23 34.25 -152.50
N GLY A 544 -53.93 32.97 -152.70
CA GLY A 544 -54.93 31.89 -152.69
C GLY A 544 -55.14 31.28 -154.08
N TYR A 545 -56.32 30.75 -154.37
CA TYR A 545 -56.58 30.10 -155.66
C TYR A 545 -56.95 31.12 -156.73
N ILE A 546 -56.04 31.36 -157.68
CA ILE A 546 -56.16 32.39 -158.70
C ILE A 546 -55.90 31.76 -160.06
N SER A 547 -56.87 31.90 -160.96
CA SER A 547 -56.79 31.42 -162.35
C SER A 547 -56.32 29.96 -162.48
N GLY A 548 -56.79 29.09 -161.58
CA GLY A 548 -56.47 27.65 -161.61
C GLY A 548 -55.32 27.21 -160.70
N THR A 549 -54.59 28.14 -160.06
CA THR A 549 -53.36 27.85 -159.32
C THR A 549 -53.38 28.43 -157.91
N TYR A 550 -52.85 27.69 -156.94
CA TYR A 550 -52.63 28.17 -155.58
C TYR A 550 -51.40 29.08 -155.50
N VAL A 551 -51.61 30.33 -155.11
CA VAL A 551 -50.59 31.39 -155.02
C VAL A 551 -50.32 31.70 -153.54
N PRO A 552 -49.18 31.27 -152.96
CA PRO A 552 -48.75 31.66 -151.62
C PRO A 552 -48.19 33.08 -151.58
N PHE A 553 -47.96 33.61 -150.38
CA PHE A 553 -47.08 34.77 -150.21
C PHE A 553 -46.16 34.63 -149.01
N THR A 554 -45.01 35.27 -149.14
CA THR A 554 -44.02 35.42 -148.08
C THR A 554 -43.70 36.89 -147.93
N ILE A 555 -43.61 37.34 -146.68
CA ILE A 555 -43.16 38.67 -146.32
C ILE A 555 -42.18 38.58 -145.16
N TYR A 556 -41.27 39.54 -145.09
CA TYR A 556 -40.36 39.69 -143.98
C TYR A 556 -40.73 40.96 -143.22
N ILE A 557 -41.01 40.80 -141.93
CA ILE A 557 -41.39 41.87 -141.02
C ILE A 557 -40.13 42.34 -140.30
N ASP A 558 -39.72 43.59 -140.50
CA ASP A 558 -38.68 44.20 -139.67
C ASP A 558 -39.22 44.36 -138.24
N THR A 559 -38.59 43.72 -137.25
CA THR A 559 -39.00 43.85 -135.85
C THR A 559 -38.47 45.12 -135.18
N GLY A 560 -37.56 45.84 -135.86
CA GLY A 560 -36.80 46.95 -135.30
C GLY A 560 -35.90 46.55 -134.12
N HIS A 561 -35.63 45.25 -133.94
CA HIS A 561 -34.68 44.75 -132.96
C HIS A 561 -33.32 44.56 -133.65
N ASP A 562 -32.37 45.44 -133.35
CA ASP A 562 -31.01 45.31 -133.85
C ASP A 562 -30.31 44.10 -133.20
N VAL A 563 -29.52 43.39 -133.99
CA VAL A 563 -28.56 42.41 -133.49
C VAL A 563 -27.17 43.03 -133.45
N ALA A 564 -26.32 42.57 -132.54
CA ALA A 564 -24.94 43.04 -132.48
C ALA A 564 -24.20 42.78 -133.81
N ALA A 565 -23.33 43.71 -134.21
CA ALA A 565 -22.47 43.51 -135.36
C ALA A 565 -21.60 42.25 -135.14
N GLY A 566 -21.57 41.33 -136.12
CA GLY A 566 -20.86 40.06 -135.99
C GLY A 566 -21.61 38.97 -135.20
N TRP A 567 -22.94 39.04 -135.10
CA TRP A 567 -23.80 38.02 -134.46
C TRP A 567 -23.54 36.57 -134.91
N HIS A 568 -22.98 36.38 -136.10
CA HIS A 568 -22.59 35.07 -136.63
C HIS A 568 -21.27 34.52 -136.05
N THR A 569 -20.52 35.33 -135.29
CA THR A 569 -19.20 34.95 -134.74
C THR A 569 -19.25 34.55 -133.26
N ALA A 570 -20.37 34.76 -132.56
CA ALA A 570 -20.54 34.39 -131.15
C ALA A 570 -22.01 34.07 -130.81
N ALA A 571 -22.23 33.22 -129.82
CA ALA A 571 -23.58 32.88 -129.35
C ALA A 571 -24.28 34.11 -128.76
N GLY A 572 -25.40 34.49 -129.37
CA GLY A 572 -26.25 35.58 -128.93
C GLY A 572 -27.52 35.12 -128.21
N ASP A 573 -28.37 36.09 -127.88
CA ASP A 573 -29.71 35.83 -127.34
C ASP A 573 -30.54 34.99 -128.33
N THR A 574 -31.27 34.00 -127.81
CA THR A 574 -32.19 33.17 -128.61
C THR A 574 -33.57 33.79 -128.59
N PHE A 575 -34.21 33.84 -129.75
CA PHE A 575 -35.55 34.40 -129.89
C PHE A 575 -36.51 33.43 -130.54
N LEU A 576 -37.78 33.52 -130.14
CA LEU A 576 -38.93 32.93 -130.82
C LEU A 576 -39.84 34.04 -131.32
N ALA A 577 -40.43 33.84 -132.49
CA ALA A 577 -41.37 34.79 -133.09
C ALA A 577 -42.68 34.13 -133.50
N ASN A 578 -43.73 34.93 -133.52
CA ASN A 578 -45.03 34.57 -134.06
C ASN A 578 -45.61 35.80 -134.78
N ALA A 579 -46.17 35.58 -135.97
CA ALA A 579 -46.97 36.55 -136.69
C ALA A 579 -48.26 35.89 -137.21
N THR A 580 -49.31 36.69 -137.36
CA THR A 580 -50.64 36.25 -137.79
C THR A 580 -51.26 37.28 -138.72
N ILE A 581 -51.99 36.84 -139.75
CA ILE A 581 -52.80 37.74 -140.58
C ILE A 581 -53.85 38.40 -139.69
N SER A 582 -53.87 39.73 -139.70
CA SER A 582 -54.79 40.55 -138.92
C SER A 582 -55.95 41.06 -139.79
N ILE A 583 -56.88 41.76 -139.15
CA ILE A 583 -58.16 42.18 -139.72
C ILE A 583 -57.95 43.35 -140.69
N GLY A 584 -58.17 43.10 -141.98
CA GLY A 584 -58.01 44.11 -143.03
C GLY A 584 -57.57 43.43 -144.31
N GLY A 585 -58.33 43.64 -145.39
CA GLY A 585 -58.13 42.98 -146.67
C GLY A 585 -59.44 42.72 -147.39
N THR A 586 -59.36 42.22 -148.62
CA THR A 586 -60.55 41.77 -149.38
C THR A 586 -60.43 40.30 -149.72
N SER A 587 -61.55 39.64 -149.99
CA SER A 587 -61.57 38.29 -150.53
C SER A 587 -62.46 38.22 -151.76
N SER A 588 -62.38 37.14 -152.53
CA SER A 588 -63.32 36.91 -153.63
C SER A 588 -64.78 36.93 -153.16
N PRO A 589 -65.72 37.32 -154.05
CA PRO A 589 -67.16 37.30 -153.76
C PRO A 589 -67.70 35.93 -153.35
N ASN A 590 -67.06 34.85 -153.82
CA ASN A 590 -67.46 33.46 -153.55
C ASN A 590 -66.77 32.86 -152.29
N GLY A 591 -66.18 33.68 -151.43
CA GLY A 591 -65.40 33.25 -150.25
C GLY A 591 -63.89 33.18 -150.52
N GLY A 592 -63.06 33.13 -149.46
CA GLY A 592 -61.59 33.07 -149.53
C GLY A 592 -61.01 31.66 -149.66
N CYS A 593 -59.69 31.53 -149.50
CA CYS A 593 -58.96 30.25 -149.44
C CYS A 593 -58.37 30.05 -148.05
N ASN A 594 -58.37 28.80 -147.56
CA ASN A 594 -57.72 28.42 -146.30
C ASN A 594 -56.24 28.08 -146.53
N GLY A 595 -55.42 28.26 -145.49
CA GLY A 595 -53.98 28.00 -145.52
C GLY A 595 -53.36 27.99 -144.13
N PHE A 596 -52.09 27.58 -144.03
CA PHE A 596 -51.32 27.66 -142.78
C PHE A 596 -50.27 28.76 -142.86
N ALA A 597 -49.82 29.18 -141.68
CA ALA A 597 -48.88 30.25 -141.50
C ALA A 597 -47.63 29.75 -140.76
N GLU A 598 -46.47 30.17 -141.22
CA GLU A 598 -45.19 29.88 -140.57
C GLU A 598 -44.48 31.18 -140.24
N SER A 599 -44.01 31.31 -139.00
CA SER A 599 -43.22 32.44 -138.54
C SER A 599 -41.85 31.94 -138.12
N THR A 600 -40.81 32.41 -138.78
CA THR A 600 -39.43 32.09 -138.43
C THR A 600 -38.65 33.36 -138.15
N VAL A 601 -37.86 33.34 -137.08
CA VAL A 601 -36.89 34.40 -136.80
C VAL A 601 -35.79 34.33 -137.85
N VAL A 602 -35.52 35.44 -138.52
CA VAL A 602 -34.46 35.59 -139.51
C VAL A 602 -33.61 36.79 -139.14
N VAL A 603 -32.30 36.71 -139.40
CA VAL A 603 -31.36 37.80 -139.19
C VAL A 603 -30.68 38.09 -140.53
N GLY A 604 -30.46 39.36 -140.90
CA GLY A 604 -29.95 39.73 -142.22
C GLY A 604 -28.53 40.32 -142.24
N ASP A 605 -27.75 40.02 -143.29
CA ASP A 605 -26.55 40.77 -143.69
C ASP A 605 -26.29 40.85 -145.25
N GLY A 606 -27.29 40.58 -146.11
CA GLY A 606 -27.35 40.93 -147.57
C GLY A 606 -27.37 39.74 -148.58
N LEU A 607 -27.99 39.75 -149.79
CA LEU A 607 -27.93 40.69 -150.94
C LEU A 607 -29.19 40.68 -151.89
N ALA A 608 -29.39 41.80 -152.63
CA ALA A 608 -30.50 42.24 -153.53
C ALA A 608 -30.87 41.33 -154.74
N LYS A 609 -31.98 41.47 -155.51
CA LYS A 609 -32.61 42.66 -156.12
C LYS A 609 -33.98 42.33 -156.78
N VAL A 610 -34.88 43.33 -156.83
CA VAL A 610 -36.11 43.48 -157.65
C VAL A 610 -37.40 42.78 -157.13
N GLY A 611 -38.15 43.50 -156.29
CA GLY A 611 -39.61 43.30 -156.15
C GLY A 611 -40.17 42.63 -154.88
N GLY A 612 -39.35 42.31 -153.85
CA GLY A 612 -39.82 41.67 -152.61
C GLY A 612 -39.15 42.18 -151.33
N LEU A 613 -39.83 42.05 -150.19
CA LEU A 613 -39.38 42.46 -148.84
C LEU A 613 -38.47 41.38 -148.25
N TYR A 614 -37.13 41.51 -148.29
CA TYR A 614 -36.16 40.53 -147.76
C TYR A 614 -35.25 41.17 -146.66
N PRO A 615 -34.58 40.40 -145.79
CA PRO A 615 -33.68 40.93 -144.75
C PRO A 615 -32.43 41.58 -145.37
N ILE A 616 -32.09 42.81 -144.98
CA ILE A 616 -31.04 43.62 -145.63
C ILE A 616 -30.05 44.31 -144.67
N ASP A 617 -30.26 44.23 -143.36
CA ASP A 617 -29.44 44.87 -142.33
C ASP A 617 -29.30 44.00 -141.06
N ASN A 618 -28.46 44.42 -140.11
CA ASN A 618 -28.20 43.77 -138.81
C ASN A 618 -29.40 43.85 -137.86
N ARG A 619 -30.57 43.38 -138.30
CA ARG A 619 -31.81 43.32 -137.51
C ARG A 619 -32.43 41.95 -137.53
N ILE A 620 -33.27 41.70 -136.53
CA ILE A 620 -34.17 40.57 -136.50
C ILE A 620 -35.41 40.88 -137.32
N TYR A 621 -35.71 39.98 -138.23
CA TYR A 621 -36.91 39.93 -139.03
C TYR A 621 -37.75 38.71 -138.66
N ILE A 622 -39.05 38.82 -138.87
CA ILE A 622 -39.93 37.65 -138.87
C ILE A 622 -40.26 37.36 -140.31
N ARG A 623 -39.76 36.23 -140.83
CA ARG A 623 -40.25 35.71 -142.11
C ARG A 623 -41.59 35.04 -141.84
N TYR A 624 -42.63 35.63 -142.42
CA TYR A 624 -43.98 35.12 -142.38
C TYR A 624 -44.36 34.59 -143.76
N THR A 625 -44.67 33.30 -143.84
CA THR A 625 -45.19 32.68 -145.06
C THR A 625 -46.60 32.20 -144.79
N TRP A 626 -47.52 32.54 -145.69
CA TRP A 626 -48.85 31.95 -145.72
C TRP A 626 -49.03 31.14 -147.00
N THR A 627 -49.36 29.87 -146.81
CA THR A 627 -49.48 28.90 -147.90
C THR A 627 -50.93 28.44 -148.01
N PRO A 628 -51.62 28.71 -149.13
CA PRO A 628 -52.97 28.21 -149.35
C PRO A 628 -52.94 26.69 -149.53
N VAL A 629 -53.95 26.03 -148.95
CA VAL A 629 -54.09 24.57 -148.98
C VAL A 629 -55.40 24.16 -149.65
N GLN A 630 -56.49 24.91 -149.44
CA GLN A 630 -57.81 24.50 -149.91
C GLN A 630 -58.77 25.68 -150.11
N GLY A 631 -59.52 25.66 -151.21
CA GLY A 631 -60.59 26.61 -151.54
C GLY A 631 -60.40 27.24 -152.92
N ALA A 632 -61.48 27.63 -153.61
CA ALA A 632 -61.43 28.17 -154.98
C ALA A 632 -61.39 29.71 -155.04
N GLY A 633 -61.21 30.36 -153.89
CA GLY A 633 -61.18 31.82 -153.75
C GLY A 633 -59.79 32.40 -153.52
N TRP A 634 -59.71 33.72 -153.43
CA TRP A 634 -58.52 34.47 -153.05
C TRP A 634 -58.80 35.35 -151.84
N ILE A 635 -57.74 35.64 -151.08
CA ILE A 635 -57.68 36.69 -150.08
C ILE A 635 -56.66 37.73 -150.52
N SER A 636 -56.80 38.96 -150.04
CA SER A 636 -55.85 40.04 -150.25
C SER A 636 -55.60 40.68 -148.89
N PRO A 637 -54.70 40.10 -148.07
CA PRO A 637 -54.41 40.57 -146.74
C PRO A 637 -53.83 41.98 -146.77
N ALA A 638 -54.24 42.83 -145.84
CA ALA A 638 -53.76 44.21 -145.70
C ALA A 638 -52.81 44.40 -144.51
N THR A 639 -52.85 43.53 -143.48
CA THR A 639 -52.03 43.68 -142.26
C THR A 639 -51.61 42.37 -141.60
N LEU A 640 -50.48 42.36 -140.90
CA LEU A 640 -50.00 41.28 -140.02
C LEU A 640 -49.71 41.78 -138.60
N ASP A 641 -50.19 41.09 -137.57
CA ASP A 641 -49.79 41.29 -136.17
C ASP A 641 -48.66 40.33 -135.79
N TRP A 642 -47.67 40.78 -135.03
CA TRP A 642 -46.48 39.99 -134.72
C TRP A 642 -45.90 40.24 -133.32
N LYS A 643 -45.18 39.24 -132.79
CA LYS A 643 -44.45 39.26 -131.51
C LYS A 643 -43.10 38.54 -131.64
N LEU A 644 -42.12 39.04 -130.90
CA LEU A 644 -40.79 38.46 -130.72
C LEU A 644 -40.53 38.29 -129.21
N ALA A 645 -40.11 37.12 -128.76
CA ALA A 645 -39.79 36.81 -127.36
C ALA A 645 -38.38 36.23 -127.22
N LYS A 646 -37.69 36.60 -126.14
CA LYS A 646 -36.38 36.05 -125.77
C LYS A 646 -36.57 34.79 -124.91
N VAL A 647 -35.84 33.73 -125.24
CA VAL A 647 -35.92 32.41 -124.58
C VAL A 647 -34.72 32.15 -123.70
#